data_AF-A0A1Y2UTN0-F1
#
_entry.id   AF-A0A1Y2UTN0-F1
#
_cell.length_a   1.000
_cell.length_b   1.000
_cell.length_c   1.000
_cell.angle_alpha   90.00
_cell.angle_beta   90.00
_cell.angle_gamma   90.00
#
_symmetry.space_group_name_H-M   'P 1'
#
loop_
_entity.id
_entity.type
_entity.pdbx_description
1 polymer ?
#
loop_
_entity_poly.entity_id
_entity_poly.type
_entity_poly.pdbx_seq_one_letter_code
_entity_poly.pdbx_strand_id
1 'polypeptide(L)'
;MDYGKGELPPYSAVATPDWRRRWSVRRSRSVKFIVLACLAFIVYAQWRQIEPHSMHGSASKLSIEKLNEDLRVCSKLRSKPQDPIGLGRERNARYVDGHKPTLIKNATVWVGEPVDGTSAEDARAGKGFLWINADVLLEYGLIKDVRKDIDASSLLSGTLIWDAKGRQLTTGIIDMHSHTGVDSLPGLVGNDDTNEMGSNITPYVRSIDGLNIFDHQIQVIKSGGVTTSLVLPGSSNNIGGEAFVIKHAVGKPDGRNETSIADLLADPDRNWRYIKMACGENSKRTYGLPGEHGPTSRLGESWEFRHAFEQAAKLLQAQDDWCNLAESVGVEQMNSYLPQELQWETLVAVLRGQVHVNTHCYTVPDLEAFVDHSNEFKFPVRAFHHAHQTFLVPEVLKRAYGDSPPASALFADNMWYKAEAYIGSEYAGKVLYENRLTPIYVSDNPVLNAQHVVFEAAKAFGYGLPYHAALAAVTTAPAERLGLGERLGKVKSGFDADIVVWDSDPLSVGAAPVQVWIDGTAQFDDPVELKKPFTSPSPLPEVPDVADDVVIISDVVFTGVSNSFLSPDFRPGSHGRNSTVAISHGRITCVGVCEEELKIASKSGSKIISLQNGYLIRPFTVFGSLLGLNAIDAESDTENGGSPDIFSRGIDGLAFDTKKLHYAVKYGVTRAISAPKYSGQGTHQGTSVGFRTAAKHALEDGAVFADDVAVHYTLDLSAKRGSTSISNAVNSLRHKLLEAVAADPNANTTAADPYSEAAFLAKVVDGSLPLVVTVHSADAIAALLKVKKTVEKALTSSRGSGGISLVIIGGAESFLVAEELAAANVGVVLSPLLSYRNGWDQRRALTGAPLTNGTAIDKLIAAGVRVAIGIEEDWLVRDVGLLAGIAYKNSQGKLSEKDALDLVSDNVYEILGLDGGDDEKEFVIFEGSPLEIGARVRAVGSGVGEEVMVFV
;
A
#
# COMPACT_ATOMS: atom_id res chain seq x y z
N MET A 1 -40.22 -18.08 43.71
CA MET A 1 -40.98 -19.18 44.35
C MET A 1 -40.65 -20.45 43.58
N ASP A 2 -40.44 -21.52 44.33
CA ASP A 2 -39.54 -22.63 44.03
C ASP A 2 -40.12 -23.80 43.20
N TYR A 3 -39.20 -24.45 42.47
CA TYR A 3 -39.08 -25.85 42.03
C TYR A 3 -40.22 -26.64 41.36
N GLY A 4 -39.85 -27.36 40.29
CA GLY A 4 -40.51 -28.59 39.85
C GLY A 4 -39.90 -29.24 38.61
N LYS A 5 -39.00 -30.21 38.81
CA LYS A 5 -38.25 -31.02 37.81
C LYS A 5 -39.12 -31.93 36.93
N GLY A 6 -38.58 -32.36 35.77
CA GLY A 6 -38.96 -33.63 35.13
C GLY A 6 -38.56 -33.77 33.65
N GLU A 7 -37.52 -34.56 33.37
CA GLU A 7 -37.09 -35.03 32.04
C GLU A 7 -37.98 -36.16 31.47
N LEU A 8 -37.73 -36.48 30.17
CA LEU A 8 -37.85 -37.77 29.45
C LEU A 8 -38.97 -37.94 28.39
N PRO A 9 -38.73 -38.79 27.34
CA PRO A 9 -39.16 -38.62 25.94
C PRO A 9 -40.09 -39.79 25.47
N PRO A 10 -39.90 -40.41 24.27
CA PRO A 10 -40.19 -40.04 22.88
C PRO A 10 -41.38 -40.85 22.28
N TYR A 11 -41.73 -40.68 21.00
CA TYR A 11 -42.59 -41.66 20.29
C TYR A 11 -42.06 -42.05 18.90
N SER A 12 -41.96 -43.36 18.73
CA SER A 12 -41.62 -44.13 17.53
C SER A 12 -42.84 -44.52 16.69
N ALA A 13 -42.55 -44.97 15.47
CA ALA A 13 -43.45 -45.38 14.39
C ALA A 13 -44.51 -46.45 14.71
N VAL A 14 -45.62 -46.42 13.95
CA VAL A 14 -46.58 -47.53 13.80
C VAL A 14 -46.99 -47.71 12.34
N ALA A 15 -47.00 -48.97 11.91
CA ALA A 15 -47.40 -49.51 10.61
C ALA A 15 -48.92 -49.50 10.39
N THR A 16 -49.36 -49.49 9.13
CA THR A 16 -50.77 -49.67 8.73
C THR A 16 -51.09 -51.10 8.28
N PRO A 17 -52.32 -51.61 8.49
CA PRO A 17 -52.65 -53.03 8.44
C PRO A 17 -53.23 -53.51 7.10
N ASP A 18 -53.00 -54.79 6.87
CA ASP A 18 -53.46 -55.62 5.76
C ASP A 18 -54.83 -56.25 6.09
N TRP A 19 -55.86 -56.02 5.27
CA TRP A 19 -57.18 -56.65 5.41
C TRP A 19 -57.49 -57.59 4.24
N ARG A 20 -57.37 -58.90 4.51
CA ARG A 20 -57.86 -59.97 3.62
C ARG A 20 -59.37 -60.16 3.78
N ARG A 21 -60.14 -60.07 2.69
CA ARG A 21 -61.42 -60.77 2.53
C ARG A 21 -61.51 -61.44 1.16
N ARG A 22 -61.61 -62.77 1.20
CA ARG A 22 -61.89 -63.67 0.07
C ARG A 22 -63.37 -63.59 -0.30
N TRP A 23 -63.71 -63.13 -1.51
CA TRP A 23 -65.01 -63.40 -2.14
C TRP A 23 -64.80 -64.15 -3.45
N SER A 24 -65.31 -65.38 -3.51
CA SER A 24 -65.29 -66.25 -4.69
C SER A 24 -66.41 -65.84 -5.66
N VAL A 25 -66.06 -65.46 -6.88
CA VAL A 25 -67.04 -65.27 -7.98
C VAL A 25 -66.62 -66.10 -9.20
N ARG A 26 -67.63 -66.70 -9.82
CA ARG A 26 -67.61 -67.81 -10.79
C ARG A 26 -66.79 -67.53 -12.05
N ARG A 27 -65.80 -68.40 -12.29
CA ARG A 27 -64.71 -68.37 -13.32
C ARG A 27 -65.09 -68.45 -14.81
N SER A 28 -66.33 -68.26 -15.23
CA SER A 28 -66.73 -68.47 -16.65
C SER A 28 -67.06 -67.20 -17.45
N ARG A 29 -67.32 -66.06 -16.79
CA ARG A 29 -67.57 -64.77 -17.47
C ARG A 29 -66.38 -63.80 -17.45
N SER A 30 -65.48 -63.92 -16.47
CA SER A 30 -64.30 -63.05 -16.33
C SER A 30 -63.24 -63.31 -17.40
N VAL A 31 -63.09 -64.55 -17.88
CA VAL A 31 -62.10 -64.88 -18.93
C VAL A 31 -62.49 -64.25 -20.28
N LYS A 32 -63.79 -64.18 -20.60
CA LYS A 32 -64.25 -63.50 -21.82
C LYS A 32 -64.03 -61.98 -21.77
N PHE A 33 -64.21 -61.36 -20.60
CA PHE A 33 -63.89 -59.95 -20.40
C PHE A 33 -62.39 -59.67 -20.45
N ILE A 34 -61.55 -60.54 -19.90
CA ILE A 34 -60.09 -60.39 -19.96
C ILE A 34 -59.59 -60.55 -21.40
N VAL A 35 -60.09 -61.52 -22.16
CA VAL A 35 -59.69 -61.69 -23.57
C VAL A 35 -60.15 -60.50 -24.43
N LEU A 36 -61.37 -59.99 -24.22
CA LEU A 36 -61.84 -58.76 -24.90
C LEU A 36 -61.06 -57.52 -24.47
N ALA A 37 -60.70 -57.39 -23.20
CA ALA A 37 -59.87 -56.29 -22.71
C ALA A 37 -58.43 -56.38 -23.24
N CYS A 38 -57.86 -57.59 -23.35
CA CYS A 38 -56.55 -57.79 -23.96
C CYS A 38 -56.59 -57.52 -25.46
N LEU A 39 -57.64 -57.93 -26.18
CA LEU A 39 -57.80 -57.60 -27.60
C LEU A 39 -58.05 -56.10 -27.81
N ALA A 40 -58.87 -55.45 -26.97
CA ALA A 40 -59.06 -54.01 -27.00
C ALA A 40 -57.77 -53.25 -26.64
N PHE A 41 -56.97 -53.77 -25.71
CA PHE A 41 -55.66 -53.22 -25.36
C PHE A 41 -54.65 -53.42 -26.49
N ILE A 42 -54.64 -54.56 -27.16
CA ILE A 42 -53.77 -54.82 -28.32
C ILE A 42 -54.19 -53.94 -29.49
N VAL A 43 -55.49 -53.78 -29.75
CA VAL A 43 -56.01 -52.86 -30.77
C VAL A 43 -55.70 -51.41 -30.40
N TYR A 44 -55.82 -51.01 -29.14
CA TYR A 44 -55.43 -49.68 -28.66
C TYR A 44 -53.92 -49.44 -28.75
N ALA A 45 -53.10 -50.44 -28.41
CA ALA A 45 -51.64 -50.36 -28.51
C ALA A 45 -51.17 -50.34 -29.96
N GLN A 46 -51.80 -51.12 -30.84
CA GLN A 46 -51.56 -51.09 -32.28
C GLN A 46 -52.08 -49.79 -32.91
N TRP A 47 -53.23 -49.27 -32.46
CA TRP A 47 -53.77 -47.99 -32.92
C TRP A 47 -52.87 -46.82 -32.47
N ARG A 48 -52.35 -46.84 -31.23
CA ARG A 48 -51.31 -45.89 -30.78
C ARG A 48 -49.99 -46.02 -31.53
N GLN A 49 -49.67 -47.19 -32.10
CA GLN A 49 -48.49 -47.39 -32.96
C GLN A 49 -48.74 -47.00 -34.42
N ILE A 50 -50.00 -47.00 -34.87
CA ILE A 50 -50.42 -46.69 -36.26
C ILE A 50 -50.93 -45.25 -36.38
N GLU A 51 -51.26 -44.56 -35.28
CA GLU A 51 -51.34 -43.11 -35.28
C GLU A 51 -49.99 -42.57 -35.75
N PRO A 52 -49.93 -41.95 -36.94
CA PRO A 52 -48.76 -41.16 -37.25
C PRO A 52 -48.78 -40.06 -36.19
N HIS A 53 -47.84 -40.09 -35.25
CA HIS A 53 -47.36 -38.85 -34.72
C HIS A 53 -46.85 -38.09 -35.95
N SER A 54 -47.74 -37.28 -36.53
CA SER A 54 -47.34 -36.16 -37.33
C SER A 54 -46.44 -35.37 -36.42
N MET A 55 -45.13 -35.61 -36.52
CA MET A 55 -44.13 -34.64 -36.18
C MET A 55 -44.30 -33.49 -37.18
N HIS A 56 -45.42 -32.78 -37.08
CA HIS A 56 -45.35 -31.34 -37.24
C HIS A 56 -44.49 -30.92 -36.07
N GLY A 57 -43.16 -30.91 -36.28
CA GLY A 57 -42.27 -30.15 -35.42
C GLY A 57 -42.92 -28.79 -35.33
N SER A 58 -43.43 -28.47 -34.13
CA SER A 58 -43.97 -27.15 -33.87
C SER A 58 -42.81 -26.22 -34.15
N ALA A 59 -42.78 -25.61 -35.34
CA ALA A 59 -41.78 -24.63 -35.69
C ALA A 59 -41.70 -23.66 -34.52
N SER A 60 -40.52 -23.54 -33.92
CA SER A 60 -40.33 -22.66 -32.78
C SER A 60 -40.91 -21.29 -33.13
N LYS A 61 -41.75 -20.73 -32.26
CA LYS A 61 -42.28 -19.36 -32.42
C LYS A 61 -41.20 -18.30 -32.15
N LEU A 62 -39.99 -18.73 -31.81
CA LEU A 62 -38.83 -17.89 -31.53
C LEU A 62 -38.12 -17.50 -32.83
N SER A 63 -37.38 -16.39 -32.78
CA SER A 63 -36.54 -15.95 -33.90
C SER A 63 -35.40 -16.94 -34.13
N ILE A 64 -35.43 -17.63 -35.28
CA ILE A 64 -34.36 -18.53 -35.71
C ILE A 64 -33.01 -17.81 -35.82
N GLU A 65 -33.01 -16.53 -36.22
CA GLU A 65 -31.80 -15.71 -36.28
C GLU A 65 -31.17 -15.55 -34.89
N LYS A 66 -32.00 -15.20 -33.90
CA LYS A 66 -31.55 -15.04 -32.51
C LYS A 66 -31.09 -16.37 -31.91
N LEU A 67 -31.78 -17.47 -32.18
CA LEU A 67 -31.36 -18.80 -31.72
C LEU A 67 -30.01 -19.23 -32.34
N ASN A 68 -29.77 -18.90 -33.61
CA ASN A 68 -28.48 -19.11 -34.24
C ASN A 68 -27.38 -18.21 -33.66
N GLU A 69 -27.71 -16.98 -33.25
CA GLU A 69 -26.79 -16.12 -32.51
C GLU A 69 -26.46 -16.71 -31.14
N ASP A 70 -27.47 -17.18 -30.40
CA ASP A 70 -27.31 -17.81 -29.10
C ASP A 70 -26.45 -19.09 -29.18
N LEU A 71 -26.67 -19.92 -30.21
CA LEU A 71 -25.81 -21.07 -30.49
C LEU A 71 -24.36 -20.65 -30.79
N ARG A 72 -24.14 -19.51 -31.46
CA ARG A 72 -22.79 -18.96 -31.65
C ARG A 72 -22.18 -18.46 -30.34
N VAL A 73 -22.97 -18.01 -29.36
CA VAL A 73 -22.48 -17.63 -28.02
C VAL A 73 -22.01 -18.85 -27.24
N CYS A 74 -22.63 -20.03 -27.41
CA CYS A 74 -22.24 -21.27 -26.73
C CYS A 74 -20.76 -21.63 -26.93
N SER A 75 -20.21 -21.42 -28.12
CA SER A 75 -18.79 -21.69 -28.38
C SER A 75 -17.86 -20.73 -27.61
N LYS A 76 -18.26 -19.46 -27.46
CA LYS A 76 -17.53 -18.47 -26.67
C LYS A 76 -17.58 -18.81 -25.18
N LEU A 77 -18.76 -19.17 -24.66
CA LEU A 77 -18.93 -19.60 -23.27
C LEU A 77 -18.02 -20.79 -22.94
N ARG A 78 -17.77 -21.71 -23.87
CA ARG A 78 -16.93 -22.90 -23.64
C ARG A 78 -15.44 -22.67 -23.90
N SER A 79 -15.06 -21.49 -24.41
CA SER A 79 -13.67 -21.18 -24.71
C SER A 79 -12.85 -20.97 -23.43
N LYS A 80 -11.59 -21.40 -23.45
CA LYS A 80 -10.63 -21.08 -22.38
C LYS A 80 -9.67 -20.00 -22.88
N PRO A 81 -9.52 -18.90 -22.14
CA PRO A 81 -8.47 -17.92 -22.41
C PRO A 81 -7.09 -18.56 -22.48
N GLN A 82 -6.21 -17.90 -23.21
CA GLN A 82 -4.79 -18.21 -23.25
C GLN A 82 -4.02 -16.91 -23.07
N ASP A 83 -2.86 -17.02 -22.43
CA ASP A 83 -1.96 -15.87 -22.31
C ASP A 83 -1.58 -15.38 -23.71
N PRO A 84 -1.63 -14.05 -23.96
CA PRO A 84 -1.26 -13.49 -25.25
C PRO A 84 0.22 -13.76 -25.53
N ILE A 85 0.51 -14.17 -26.77
CA ILE A 85 1.88 -14.49 -27.19
C ILE A 85 2.81 -13.28 -27.08
N GLY A 86 4.05 -13.53 -26.67
CA GLY A 86 5.14 -12.55 -26.72
C GLY A 86 5.94 -12.64 -28.02
N LEU A 87 6.81 -13.66 -28.08
CA LEU A 87 7.69 -13.92 -29.21
C LEU A 87 6.90 -14.31 -30.47
N GLY A 88 7.39 -13.88 -31.64
CA GLY A 88 6.78 -14.16 -32.94
C GLY A 88 5.82 -13.07 -33.44
N ARG A 89 5.52 -12.07 -32.61
CA ARG A 89 4.80 -10.86 -33.03
C ARG A 89 5.71 -9.96 -33.88
N GLU A 90 5.16 -9.41 -34.96
CA GLU A 90 5.87 -8.41 -35.78
C GLU A 90 5.83 -7.02 -35.14
N ARG A 91 4.74 -6.69 -34.44
CA ARG A 91 4.50 -5.41 -33.77
C ARG A 91 3.65 -5.57 -32.51
N ASN A 92 3.79 -4.66 -31.57
CA ASN A 92 2.91 -4.53 -30.42
C ASN A 92 1.50 -4.09 -30.88
N ALA A 93 0.44 -4.65 -30.29
CA ALA A 93 -0.94 -4.28 -30.60
C ALA A 93 -1.26 -2.81 -30.30
N ARG A 94 -0.49 -2.20 -29.38
CA ARG A 94 -0.58 -0.80 -28.96
C ARG A 94 0.40 0.12 -29.72
N TYR A 95 1.13 -0.41 -30.71
CA TYR A 95 2.11 0.37 -31.46
C TYR A 95 1.44 1.49 -32.27
N VAL A 96 2.06 2.66 -32.27
CA VAL A 96 1.62 3.83 -33.02
C VAL A 96 2.49 4.00 -34.25
N ASP A 97 1.86 4.00 -35.43
CA ASP A 97 2.57 4.16 -36.70
C ASP A 97 3.35 5.48 -36.76
N GLY A 98 4.58 5.40 -37.28
CA GLY A 98 5.49 6.55 -37.41
C GLY A 98 6.43 6.75 -36.21
N HIS A 99 6.30 5.96 -35.15
CA HIS A 99 7.25 5.97 -34.04
C HIS A 99 8.59 5.38 -34.46
N LYS A 100 9.67 6.13 -34.16
CA LYS A 100 11.03 5.73 -34.51
C LYS A 100 11.53 4.61 -33.59
N PRO A 101 12.31 3.65 -34.11
CA PRO A 101 13.02 2.71 -33.26
C PRO A 101 14.00 3.44 -32.32
N THR A 102 14.26 2.86 -31.15
CA THR A 102 15.24 3.40 -30.19
C THR A 102 16.24 2.32 -29.82
N LEU A 103 17.54 2.62 -29.97
CA LEU A 103 18.63 1.83 -29.44
C LEU A 103 19.11 2.46 -28.14
N ILE A 104 18.90 1.76 -27.02
CA ILE A 104 19.48 2.10 -25.72
C ILE A 104 20.85 1.43 -25.64
N LYS A 105 21.93 2.22 -25.59
CA LYS A 105 23.31 1.72 -25.56
C LYS A 105 23.89 1.70 -24.15
N ASN A 106 24.84 0.79 -23.92
CA ASN A 106 25.69 0.76 -22.73
C ASN A 106 24.87 0.70 -21.43
N ALA A 107 23.91 -0.22 -21.34
CA ALA A 107 23.09 -0.42 -20.15
C ALA A 107 23.58 -1.63 -19.34
N THR A 108 23.33 -1.58 -18.03
CA THR A 108 23.43 -2.72 -17.11
C THR A 108 22.02 -3.28 -16.94
N VAL A 109 21.69 -4.33 -17.69
CA VAL A 109 20.31 -4.83 -17.85
C VAL A 109 20.01 -5.95 -16.86
N TRP A 110 18.87 -5.84 -16.17
CA TRP A 110 18.24 -6.95 -15.46
C TRP A 110 17.25 -7.65 -16.39
N VAL A 111 17.55 -8.90 -16.77
CA VAL A 111 16.73 -9.65 -17.73
C VAL A 111 15.38 -10.05 -17.14
N GLY A 112 15.31 -10.30 -15.82
CA GLY A 112 14.07 -10.72 -15.14
C GLY A 112 13.82 -12.23 -15.15
N GLU A 113 14.78 -13.04 -15.60
CA GLU A 113 14.75 -14.50 -15.55
C GLU A 113 16.17 -15.07 -15.38
N PRO A 114 16.32 -16.30 -14.85
CA PRO A 114 17.64 -16.91 -14.70
C PRO A 114 18.20 -17.33 -16.06
N VAL A 115 19.53 -17.39 -16.18
CA VAL A 115 20.21 -17.90 -17.38
C VAL A 115 19.69 -19.28 -17.78
N ASP A 116 19.49 -19.50 -19.08
CA ASP A 116 19.02 -20.76 -19.64
C ASP A 116 19.79 -21.97 -19.11
N GLY A 117 19.06 -23.01 -18.72
CA GLY A 117 19.62 -24.23 -18.12
C GLY A 117 19.75 -24.21 -16.60
N THR A 118 19.42 -23.11 -15.93
CA THR A 118 19.32 -23.06 -14.46
C THR A 118 18.14 -23.92 -13.98
N SER A 119 18.36 -24.79 -12.99
CA SER A 119 17.30 -25.62 -12.40
C SER A 119 16.27 -24.77 -11.64
N ALA A 120 15.05 -25.27 -11.45
CA ALA A 120 14.02 -24.55 -10.71
C ALA A 120 14.46 -24.26 -9.26
N GLU A 121 15.11 -25.22 -8.60
CA GLU A 121 15.67 -25.07 -7.26
C GLU A 121 16.79 -24.03 -7.21
N ASP A 122 17.71 -24.03 -8.18
CA ASP A 122 18.80 -23.06 -8.25
C ASP A 122 18.29 -21.65 -8.54
N ALA A 123 17.32 -21.52 -9.46
CA ALA A 123 16.64 -20.25 -9.75
C ALA A 123 15.92 -19.73 -8.51
N ARG A 124 15.25 -20.60 -7.74
CA ARG A 124 14.62 -20.21 -6.46
C ARG A 124 15.67 -19.76 -5.44
N ALA A 125 16.86 -20.33 -5.44
CA ALA A 125 17.98 -19.87 -4.62
C ALA A 125 18.66 -18.60 -5.18
N GLY A 126 18.15 -18.00 -6.26
CA GLY A 126 18.68 -16.79 -6.88
C GLY A 126 19.88 -17.02 -7.80
N LYS A 127 20.30 -18.28 -8.00
CA LYS A 127 21.38 -18.59 -8.93
C LYS A 127 20.91 -18.35 -10.37
N GLY A 128 21.84 -17.93 -11.23
CA GLY A 128 21.54 -17.64 -12.63
C GLY A 128 20.88 -16.28 -12.88
N PHE A 129 20.44 -15.55 -11.86
CA PHE A 129 19.99 -14.17 -12.02
C PHE A 129 21.18 -13.21 -11.98
N LEU A 130 21.31 -12.37 -13.01
CA LEU A 130 22.48 -11.50 -13.20
C LEU A 130 22.08 -10.17 -13.84
N TRP A 131 22.85 -9.13 -13.49
CA TRP A 131 22.92 -7.90 -14.26
C TRP A 131 23.93 -8.08 -15.40
N ILE A 132 23.50 -7.89 -16.64
CA ILE A 132 24.35 -8.06 -17.83
C ILE A 132 24.61 -6.72 -18.52
N ASN A 133 25.80 -6.55 -19.09
CA ASN A 133 26.12 -5.35 -19.87
C ASN A 133 25.65 -5.54 -21.32
N ALA A 134 24.69 -4.74 -21.78
CA ALA A 134 24.04 -4.93 -23.08
C ALA A 134 23.50 -3.62 -23.68
N ASP A 135 23.28 -3.64 -24.99
CA ASP A 135 22.44 -2.69 -25.71
C ASP A 135 21.03 -3.31 -25.88
N VAL A 136 19.99 -2.47 -25.87
CA VAL A 136 18.58 -2.86 -26.00
C VAL A 136 17.95 -2.13 -27.18
N LEU A 137 17.47 -2.85 -28.18
CA LEU A 137 16.77 -2.30 -29.35
C LEU A 137 15.26 -2.38 -29.17
N LEU A 138 14.59 -1.24 -29.24
CA LEU A 138 13.13 -1.11 -29.20
C LEU A 138 12.63 -0.79 -30.61
N GLU A 139 11.75 -1.63 -31.15
CA GLU A 139 11.20 -1.50 -32.51
C GLU A 139 9.76 -1.99 -32.55
N TYR A 140 8.88 -1.26 -33.24
CA TYR A 140 7.44 -1.58 -33.34
C TYR A 140 6.74 -1.82 -31.99
N GLY A 141 7.19 -1.11 -30.95
CA GLY A 141 6.69 -1.23 -29.58
C GLY A 141 7.08 -2.53 -28.86
N LEU A 142 8.04 -3.27 -29.40
CA LEU A 142 8.58 -4.50 -28.85
C LEU A 142 10.07 -4.35 -28.54
N ILE A 143 10.55 -5.09 -27.56
CA ILE A 143 11.98 -5.35 -27.40
C ILE A 143 12.38 -6.27 -28.55
N LYS A 144 13.21 -5.77 -29.46
CA LYS A 144 13.59 -6.49 -30.68
C LYS A 144 14.86 -7.32 -30.49
N ASP A 145 15.81 -6.78 -29.73
CA ASP A 145 17.11 -7.40 -29.53
C ASP A 145 17.73 -6.92 -28.21
N VAL A 146 18.43 -7.81 -27.51
CA VAL A 146 19.16 -7.54 -26.26
C VAL A 146 20.49 -8.24 -26.36
N ARG A 147 21.55 -7.50 -26.66
CA ARG A 147 22.91 -8.05 -26.79
C ARG A 147 23.96 -6.96 -26.69
N LYS A 148 25.19 -7.38 -26.45
CA LYS A 148 26.32 -6.46 -26.41
C LYS A 148 26.65 -5.89 -27.80
N ASP A 149 27.04 -4.63 -27.83
CA ASP A 149 27.65 -3.96 -28.99
C ASP A 149 26.79 -4.04 -30.27
N ILE A 150 25.53 -3.60 -30.21
CA ILE A 150 24.68 -3.51 -31.40
C ILE A 150 25.24 -2.42 -32.33
N ASP A 151 25.59 -2.83 -33.55
CA ASP A 151 26.11 -1.93 -34.58
C ASP A 151 25.01 -1.01 -35.10
N ALA A 152 25.08 0.26 -34.68
CA ALA A 152 24.12 1.30 -35.06
C ALA A 152 24.08 1.54 -36.58
N SER A 153 25.15 1.23 -37.33
CA SER A 153 25.17 1.38 -38.78
C SER A 153 24.32 0.34 -39.53
N SER A 154 24.00 -0.78 -38.86
CA SER A 154 23.14 -1.85 -39.38
C SER A 154 21.64 -1.60 -39.15
N LEU A 155 21.28 -0.56 -38.38
CA LEU A 155 19.90 -0.27 -38.00
C LEU A 155 19.20 0.62 -39.03
N LEU A 156 17.87 0.64 -38.99
CA LEU A 156 17.06 1.49 -39.86
C LEU A 156 17.45 2.96 -39.72
N SER A 157 17.51 3.66 -40.86
CA SER A 157 17.78 5.10 -40.92
C SER A 157 16.74 5.85 -40.08
N GLY A 158 17.20 6.64 -39.10
CA GLY A 158 16.33 7.39 -38.20
C GLY A 158 16.09 6.74 -36.83
N THR A 159 16.70 5.57 -36.55
CA THR A 159 16.78 5.01 -35.19
C THR A 159 17.38 6.03 -34.22
N LEU A 160 16.67 6.28 -33.12
CA LEU A 160 17.15 7.13 -32.04
C LEU A 160 18.21 6.37 -31.23
N ILE A 161 19.31 7.02 -30.89
CA ILE A 161 20.35 6.45 -30.04
C ILE A 161 20.28 7.15 -28.69
N TRP A 162 20.09 6.37 -27.63
CA TRP A 162 20.07 6.86 -26.26
C TRP A 162 21.15 6.15 -25.44
N ASP A 163 22.08 6.88 -24.84
CA ASP A 163 23.19 6.30 -24.07
C ASP A 163 22.82 6.20 -22.59
N ALA A 164 22.75 4.97 -22.07
CA ALA A 164 22.47 4.70 -20.67
C ALA A 164 23.65 4.99 -19.74
N LYS A 165 24.86 5.22 -20.27
CA LYS A 165 26.06 5.56 -19.47
C LYS A 165 26.39 4.52 -18.40
N GLY A 166 26.12 3.24 -18.67
CA GLY A 166 26.32 2.12 -17.76
C GLY A 166 25.19 1.89 -16.75
N ARG A 167 24.12 2.71 -16.78
CA ARG A 167 23.04 2.65 -15.79
C ARG A 167 22.27 1.35 -15.78
N GLN A 168 21.70 1.07 -14.62
CA GLN A 168 20.78 -0.04 -14.43
C GLN A 168 19.51 0.16 -15.25
N LEU A 169 19.09 -0.91 -15.92
CA LEU A 169 17.91 -0.95 -16.78
C LEU A 169 17.07 -2.17 -16.40
N THR A 170 15.79 -1.96 -16.15
CA THR A 170 14.80 -3.01 -15.89
C THR A 170 13.68 -2.96 -16.92
N THR A 171 12.85 -4.01 -16.95
CA THR A 171 11.49 -3.90 -17.49
C THR A 171 10.70 -2.82 -16.73
N GLY A 172 9.59 -2.37 -17.30
CA GLY A 172 8.58 -1.57 -16.62
C GLY A 172 8.08 -2.23 -15.32
N ILE A 173 7.88 -1.41 -14.30
CA ILE A 173 7.32 -1.84 -13.01
C ILE A 173 5.82 -2.05 -13.14
N ILE A 174 5.30 -3.09 -12.48
CA ILE A 174 3.90 -3.51 -12.58
C ILE A 174 3.26 -3.48 -11.20
N ASP A 175 2.27 -2.61 -11.03
CA ASP A 175 1.49 -2.51 -9.81
C ASP A 175 0.16 -3.27 -9.96
N MET A 176 0.08 -4.48 -9.42
CA MET A 176 -1.10 -5.34 -9.60
C MET A 176 -2.30 -4.98 -8.72
N HIS A 177 -2.22 -3.92 -7.91
CA HIS A 177 -3.37 -3.42 -7.17
C HIS A 177 -3.32 -1.90 -7.05
N SER A 178 -4.18 -1.23 -7.82
CA SER A 178 -4.30 0.23 -7.83
C SER A 178 -5.75 0.68 -8.03
N HIS A 179 -6.06 1.88 -7.56
CA HIS A 179 -7.31 2.61 -7.84
C HIS A 179 -7.09 3.83 -8.75
N THR A 180 -5.92 3.92 -9.38
CA THR A 180 -5.56 5.02 -10.28
C THR A 180 -6.66 5.32 -11.30
N GLY A 181 -7.08 6.59 -11.34
CA GLY A 181 -8.07 7.11 -12.29
C GLY A 181 -9.53 6.85 -11.92
N VAL A 182 -9.84 5.89 -11.01
CA VAL A 182 -11.18 5.75 -10.42
C VAL A 182 -11.25 6.40 -9.03
N ASP A 183 -10.14 6.38 -8.28
CA ASP A 183 -9.90 7.22 -7.11
C ASP A 183 -9.03 8.41 -7.54
N SER A 184 -9.69 9.42 -8.15
CA SER A 184 -8.97 10.49 -8.83
C SER A 184 -8.29 11.46 -7.86
N LEU A 185 -7.05 11.85 -8.16
CA LEU A 185 -6.35 12.88 -7.39
C LEU A 185 -6.35 14.26 -8.12
N PRO A 186 -6.36 15.39 -7.38
CA PRO A 186 -6.63 15.49 -5.95
C PRO A 186 -8.04 14.98 -5.61
N GLY A 187 -8.19 14.39 -4.42
CA GLY A 187 -9.45 13.79 -3.99
C GLY A 187 -10.60 14.80 -3.97
N LEU A 188 -11.61 14.55 -4.80
CA LEU A 188 -12.81 15.37 -4.94
C LEU A 188 -14.05 14.48 -4.97
N VAL A 189 -15.10 14.87 -4.23
CA VAL A 189 -16.38 14.13 -4.18
C VAL A 189 -16.99 13.89 -5.57
N GLY A 190 -16.77 14.79 -6.52
CA GLY A 190 -17.35 14.67 -7.87
C GLY A 190 -16.65 13.67 -8.79
N ASN A 191 -15.49 13.14 -8.40
CA ASN A 191 -14.64 12.28 -9.24
C ASN A 191 -14.25 10.97 -8.52
N ASP A 192 -14.97 10.59 -7.45
CA ASP A 192 -14.75 9.31 -6.75
C ASP A 192 -15.67 8.24 -7.36
N ASP A 193 -15.07 7.38 -8.17
CA ASP A 193 -15.69 6.24 -8.85
C ASP A 193 -15.12 4.89 -8.33
N THR A 194 -14.49 4.91 -7.15
CA THR A 194 -13.70 3.77 -6.62
C THR A 194 -14.57 2.59 -6.19
N ASN A 195 -15.72 2.86 -5.54
CA ASN A 195 -16.60 1.84 -4.98
C ASN A 195 -18.06 2.10 -5.38
N GLU A 196 -18.72 1.13 -6.04
CA GLU A 196 -20.16 1.17 -6.30
C GLU A 196 -20.92 0.73 -5.04
N MET A 197 -21.20 1.69 -4.15
CA MET A 197 -21.79 1.40 -2.84
C MET A 197 -23.32 1.14 -2.88
N GLY A 198 -23.96 1.08 -4.06
CA GLY A 198 -25.39 0.78 -4.20
C GLY A 198 -25.78 -0.65 -3.83
N SER A 199 -24.86 -1.62 -3.85
CA SER A 199 -25.11 -3.01 -3.44
C SER A 199 -23.82 -3.74 -3.06
N ASN A 200 -23.85 -4.67 -2.11
CA ASN A 200 -22.66 -5.43 -1.69
C ASN A 200 -22.13 -6.40 -2.77
N ILE A 201 -22.97 -6.79 -3.72
CA ILE A 201 -22.65 -7.77 -4.78
C ILE A 201 -22.87 -7.11 -6.14
N THR A 202 -21.79 -6.58 -6.73
CA THR A 202 -21.80 -5.79 -7.98
C THR A 202 -20.87 -6.36 -9.07
N PRO A 203 -20.85 -7.68 -9.36
CA PRO A 203 -19.98 -8.26 -10.40
C PRO A 203 -20.22 -7.71 -11.82
N TYR A 204 -21.30 -6.97 -12.04
CA TYR A 204 -21.70 -6.37 -13.31
C TYR A 204 -21.16 -4.95 -13.55
N VAL A 205 -20.53 -4.32 -12.55
CA VAL A 205 -19.85 -3.03 -12.76
C VAL A 205 -18.40 -3.24 -13.16
N ARG A 206 -17.78 -2.20 -13.71
CA ARG A 206 -16.46 -2.29 -14.33
C ARG A 206 -15.68 -1.01 -14.05
N SER A 207 -14.48 -1.13 -13.51
CA SER A 207 -13.59 0.02 -13.25
C SER A 207 -13.28 0.84 -14.52
N ILE A 208 -13.27 0.20 -15.71
CA ILE A 208 -13.07 0.89 -16.98
C ILE A 208 -14.15 1.94 -17.27
N ASP A 209 -15.36 1.81 -16.71
CA ASP A 209 -16.48 2.71 -16.98
C ASP A 209 -16.36 4.03 -16.18
N GLY A 210 -15.54 4.06 -15.12
CA GLY A 210 -15.23 5.25 -14.31
C GLY A 210 -13.79 5.75 -14.45
N LEU A 211 -12.98 5.14 -15.33
CA LEU A 211 -11.55 5.45 -15.42
C LEU A 211 -11.29 6.84 -16.04
N ASN A 212 -10.81 7.78 -15.22
CA ASN A 212 -10.34 9.08 -15.68
C ASN A 212 -8.89 9.01 -16.20
N ILE A 213 -8.73 8.98 -17.52
CA ILE A 213 -7.41 8.92 -18.18
C ILE A 213 -6.60 10.22 -18.12
N PHE A 214 -7.23 11.32 -17.66
CA PHE A 214 -6.58 12.63 -17.54
C PHE A 214 -6.15 12.96 -16.12
N ASP A 215 -6.30 11.99 -15.21
CA ASP A 215 -5.81 12.15 -13.87
C ASP A 215 -4.30 12.40 -13.86
N HIS A 216 -3.87 13.44 -13.13
CA HIS A 216 -2.45 13.79 -13.04
C HIS A 216 -1.64 12.66 -12.43
N GLN A 217 -2.23 11.82 -11.58
CA GLN A 217 -1.51 10.75 -10.91
C GLN A 217 -0.95 9.73 -11.90
N ILE A 218 -1.54 9.56 -13.09
CA ILE A 218 -0.97 8.70 -14.15
C ILE A 218 0.44 9.17 -14.55
N GLN A 219 0.66 10.49 -14.64
CA GLN A 219 1.99 11.05 -14.94
C GLN A 219 2.95 10.89 -13.77
N VAL A 220 2.46 11.03 -12.54
CA VAL A 220 3.25 10.84 -11.31
C VAL A 220 3.69 9.39 -11.17
N ILE A 221 2.76 8.45 -11.32
CA ILE A 221 2.99 7.01 -11.19
C ILE A 221 4.00 6.53 -12.22
N LYS A 222 3.84 6.89 -13.49
CA LYS A 222 4.81 6.51 -14.53
C LYS A 222 6.20 7.10 -14.33
N SER A 223 6.30 8.23 -13.63
CA SER A 223 7.59 8.82 -13.24
C SER A 223 8.36 8.01 -12.20
N GLY A 224 7.68 7.09 -11.52
CA GLY A 224 8.27 6.07 -10.65
C GLY A 224 8.73 4.80 -11.37
N GLY A 225 8.60 4.74 -12.71
CA GLY A 225 8.94 3.56 -13.51
C GLY A 225 7.80 2.55 -13.61
N VAL A 226 6.64 2.86 -13.03
CA VAL A 226 5.41 2.05 -13.13
C VAL A 226 4.81 2.24 -14.52
N THR A 227 4.91 1.21 -15.35
CA THR A 227 4.38 1.25 -16.72
C THR A 227 2.98 0.66 -16.80
N THR A 228 2.64 -0.26 -15.89
CA THR A 228 1.41 -1.06 -15.94
C THR A 228 0.76 -1.16 -14.57
N SER A 229 -0.57 -1.02 -14.51
CA SER A 229 -1.34 -1.27 -13.29
C SER A 229 -2.60 -2.07 -13.56
N LEU A 230 -2.99 -2.94 -12.63
CA LEU A 230 -4.35 -3.48 -12.57
C LEU A 230 -5.22 -2.49 -11.78
N VAL A 231 -6.15 -1.83 -12.48
CA VAL A 231 -7.11 -0.91 -11.86
C VAL A 231 -8.34 -1.71 -11.45
N LEU A 232 -8.67 -1.66 -10.17
CA LEU A 232 -9.78 -2.41 -9.58
C LEU A 232 -10.77 -1.47 -8.88
N PRO A 233 -12.04 -1.88 -8.75
CA PRO A 233 -12.88 -1.36 -7.67
C PRO A 233 -12.20 -1.52 -6.30
N GLY A 234 -12.65 -0.73 -5.32
CA GLY A 234 -12.19 -0.79 -3.94
C GLY A 234 -12.60 -2.06 -3.20
N SER A 235 -12.70 -1.97 -1.88
CA SER A 235 -13.01 -3.11 -0.99
C SER A 235 -14.27 -2.89 -0.16
N SER A 236 -15.08 -1.88 -0.50
CA SER A 236 -16.38 -1.69 0.13
C SER A 236 -17.28 -2.91 -0.10
N ASN A 237 -17.26 -3.51 -1.28
CA ASN A 237 -18.16 -4.61 -1.68
C ASN A 237 -17.49 -5.97 -1.51
N ASN A 238 -18.23 -7.02 -1.08
CA ASN A 238 -17.70 -8.38 -1.11
C ASN A 238 -17.38 -8.83 -2.55
N ILE A 239 -18.17 -8.41 -3.54
CA ILE A 239 -17.85 -8.56 -4.97
C ILE A 239 -17.97 -7.19 -5.62
N GLY A 240 -16.84 -6.53 -5.89
CA GLY A 240 -16.80 -5.12 -6.29
C GLY A 240 -16.90 -4.85 -7.79
N GLY A 241 -16.73 -5.87 -8.63
CA GLY A 241 -16.84 -5.74 -10.09
C GLY A 241 -15.53 -5.97 -10.84
N GLU A 242 -15.57 -5.76 -12.16
CA GLU A 242 -14.46 -6.05 -13.05
C GLU A 242 -13.32 -5.03 -12.95
N ALA A 243 -12.11 -5.57 -13.10
CA ALA A 243 -10.86 -4.85 -13.11
C ALA A 243 -10.21 -4.89 -14.50
N PHE A 244 -9.37 -3.88 -14.79
CA PHE A 244 -8.72 -3.75 -16.10
C PHE A 244 -7.24 -3.41 -15.94
N VAL A 245 -6.40 -4.12 -16.69
CA VAL A 245 -4.96 -3.83 -16.74
C VAL A 245 -4.71 -2.72 -17.75
N ILE A 246 -4.14 -1.61 -17.30
CA ILE A 246 -3.77 -0.47 -18.14
C ILE A 246 -2.25 -0.30 -18.19
N LYS A 247 -1.77 0.32 -19.27
CA LYS A 247 -0.45 0.96 -19.30
C LYS A 247 -0.59 2.46 -19.17
N HIS A 248 0.30 3.09 -18.39
CA HIS A 248 0.28 4.53 -18.07
C HIS A 248 0.76 5.44 -19.21
N ALA A 249 0.56 5.02 -20.46
CA ALA A 249 0.86 5.82 -21.65
C ALA A 249 -0.40 6.51 -22.17
N VAL A 250 -0.50 7.82 -21.92
CA VAL A 250 -1.63 8.68 -22.30
C VAL A 250 -1.26 9.50 -23.55
N GLY A 251 -2.25 9.98 -24.31
CA GLY A 251 -2.07 10.79 -25.53
C GLY A 251 -1.13 12.00 -25.38
N LYS A 252 -0.64 12.54 -26.51
CA LYS A 252 0.63 13.30 -26.68
C LYS A 252 1.05 14.26 -25.53
N PRO A 253 2.32 14.22 -25.04
CA PRO A 253 3.59 14.19 -25.83
C PRO A 253 4.09 12.84 -26.39
N ASP A 254 3.58 11.69 -25.94
CA ASP A 254 4.07 10.33 -26.29
C ASP A 254 3.56 9.79 -27.65
N GLY A 255 3.28 10.66 -28.61
CA GLY A 255 2.92 10.27 -29.98
C GLY A 255 1.57 9.54 -30.21
N ARG A 256 0.92 8.97 -29.20
CA ARG A 256 -0.41 8.30 -29.27
C ARG A 256 -1.53 9.28 -29.62
N ASN A 257 -2.55 8.81 -30.36
CA ASN A 257 -3.79 9.56 -30.58
C ASN A 257 -4.50 9.79 -29.23
N GLU A 258 -5.19 10.93 -29.07
CA GLU A 258 -5.93 11.24 -27.84
C GLU A 258 -7.26 10.47 -27.73
N THR A 259 -7.71 10.29 -26.48
CA THR A 259 -9.10 10.03 -26.01
C THR A 259 -9.72 8.64 -26.20
N SER A 260 -9.03 7.59 -25.77
CA SER A 260 -9.69 6.29 -25.60
C SER A 260 -9.13 5.51 -24.41
N ILE A 261 -9.99 5.11 -23.48
CA ILE A 261 -9.62 4.20 -22.39
C ILE A 261 -9.19 2.83 -22.96
N ALA A 262 -9.78 2.42 -24.09
CA ALA A 262 -9.39 1.17 -24.75
C ALA A 262 -7.91 1.20 -25.19
N ASP A 263 -7.39 2.38 -25.53
CA ASP A 263 -5.99 2.56 -25.95
C ASP A 263 -5.02 2.48 -24.76
N LEU A 264 -5.52 2.48 -23.52
CA LEU A 264 -4.73 2.26 -22.31
C LEU A 264 -4.68 0.79 -21.91
N LEU A 265 -5.54 -0.08 -22.43
CA LEU A 265 -5.55 -1.51 -22.06
C LEU A 265 -4.23 -2.21 -22.42
N ALA A 266 -3.56 -2.79 -21.43
CA ALA A 266 -2.32 -3.54 -21.65
C ALA A 266 -2.54 -4.75 -22.57
N ASP A 267 -3.76 -5.29 -22.54
CA ASP A 267 -4.24 -6.35 -23.42
C ASP A 267 -5.48 -5.90 -24.22
N PRO A 268 -5.30 -5.29 -25.42
CA PRO A 268 -6.41 -4.80 -26.24
C PRO A 268 -7.40 -5.89 -26.67
N ASP A 269 -6.92 -7.12 -26.84
CA ASP A 269 -7.73 -8.27 -27.25
C ASP A 269 -8.54 -8.86 -26.09
N ARG A 270 -8.27 -8.42 -24.85
CA ARG A 270 -8.95 -8.85 -23.62
C ARG A 270 -8.98 -10.37 -23.47
N ASN A 271 -7.82 -11.00 -23.65
CA ASN A 271 -7.66 -12.44 -23.50
C ASN A 271 -8.14 -12.89 -22.11
N TRP A 272 -7.75 -12.15 -21.07
CA TRP A 272 -8.18 -12.37 -19.70
C TRP A 272 -9.10 -11.25 -19.19
N ARG A 273 -10.07 -11.64 -18.35
CA ARG A 273 -10.88 -10.74 -17.52
C ARG A 273 -10.37 -10.79 -16.08
N TYR A 274 -10.66 -9.76 -15.30
CA TYR A 274 -10.24 -9.66 -13.89
C TYR A 274 -11.43 -9.21 -13.05
N ILE A 275 -11.53 -9.69 -11.82
CA ILE A 275 -12.59 -9.28 -10.88
C ILE A 275 -12.01 -9.01 -9.50
N LYS A 276 -12.52 -7.96 -8.83
CA LYS A 276 -12.23 -7.65 -7.43
C LYS A 276 -13.28 -8.27 -6.52
N MET A 277 -12.81 -8.91 -5.46
CA MET A 277 -13.61 -9.34 -4.31
C MET A 277 -12.98 -8.82 -3.00
N ALA A 278 -13.73 -8.81 -1.91
CA ALA A 278 -13.24 -8.41 -0.59
C ALA A 278 -13.88 -9.19 0.56
N CYS A 279 -13.11 -9.43 1.61
CA CYS A 279 -13.52 -10.00 2.90
C CYS A 279 -13.25 -8.97 4.01
N GLY A 280 -13.83 -9.19 5.19
CA GLY A 280 -13.33 -8.62 6.44
C GLY A 280 -14.08 -7.38 6.91
N GLU A 281 -13.34 -6.38 7.37
CA GLU A 281 -13.93 -5.21 8.04
C GLU A 281 -14.60 -4.23 7.09
N ASN A 282 -14.07 -4.08 5.88
CA ASN A 282 -14.51 -3.03 4.97
C ASN A 282 -15.95 -3.24 4.50
N SER A 283 -16.31 -4.44 4.03
CA SER A 283 -17.67 -4.69 3.51
C SER A 283 -18.71 -4.75 4.60
N LYS A 284 -18.42 -5.42 5.73
CA LYS A 284 -19.34 -5.42 6.86
C LYS A 284 -19.56 -4.02 7.48
N ARG A 285 -18.58 -3.11 7.40
CA ARG A 285 -18.73 -1.71 7.87
C ARG A 285 -19.57 -0.89 6.91
N THR A 286 -19.42 -1.11 5.61
CA THR A 286 -20.14 -0.35 4.58
C THR A 286 -21.61 -0.75 4.50
N TYR A 287 -21.90 -2.05 4.55
CA TYR A 287 -23.24 -2.60 4.33
C TYR A 287 -23.90 -3.16 5.59
N GLY A 288 -23.21 -3.23 6.73
CA GLY A 288 -23.76 -3.83 7.93
C GLY A 288 -24.63 -2.86 8.71
N LEU A 289 -25.95 -3.10 8.72
CA LEU A 289 -26.88 -2.40 9.59
C LEU A 289 -27.72 -3.43 10.37
N PRO A 290 -27.36 -3.74 11.63
CA PRO A 290 -28.01 -4.79 12.42
C PRO A 290 -29.53 -4.66 12.48
N GLY A 291 -30.24 -5.72 12.09
CA GLY A 291 -31.70 -5.77 12.05
C GLY A 291 -32.34 -5.24 10.76
N GLU A 292 -31.56 -4.63 9.86
CA GLU A 292 -32.05 -4.05 8.61
C GLU A 292 -31.44 -4.73 7.38
N HIS A 293 -30.12 -4.69 7.22
CA HIS A 293 -29.42 -5.33 6.10
C HIS A 293 -28.01 -5.78 6.47
N GLY A 294 -27.53 -6.83 5.81
CA GLY A 294 -26.19 -7.38 5.97
C GLY A 294 -25.30 -7.11 4.76
N PRO A 295 -24.03 -7.57 4.81
CA PRO A 295 -23.42 -8.34 5.89
C PRO A 295 -23.03 -7.47 7.09
N THR A 296 -23.30 -7.95 8.31
CA THR A 296 -22.84 -7.32 9.58
C THR A 296 -21.68 -8.07 10.23
N SER A 297 -21.26 -9.19 9.63
CA SER A 297 -20.22 -10.09 10.15
C SER A 297 -19.61 -10.92 9.02
N ARG A 298 -18.42 -11.49 9.26
CA ARG A 298 -17.74 -12.44 8.35
C ARG A 298 -18.60 -13.68 8.00
N LEU A 299 -19.52 -14.06 8.91
CA LEU A 299 -20.50 -15.12 8.66
C LEU A 299 -21.50 -14.69 7.58
N GLY A 300 -21.97 -13.44 7.67
CA GLY A 300 -22.83 -12.82 6.66
C GLY A 300 -22.11 -12.70 5.32
N GLU A 301 -20.87 -12.19 5.31
CA GLU A 301 -20.07 -12.09 4.08
C GLU A 301 -19.90 -13.45 3.40
N SER A 302 -19.61 -14.51 4.17
CA SER A 302 -19.53 -15.88 3.64
C SER A 302 -20.85 -16.36 3.04
N TRP A 303 -22.00 -15.97 3.60
CA TRP A 303 -23.30 -16.28 3.01
C TRP A 303 -23.53 -15.52 1.70
N GLU A 304 -23.18 -14.22 1.65
CA GLU A 304 -23.29 -13.39 0.45
C GLU A 304 -22.47 -13.98 -0.71
N PHE A 305 -21.22 -14.39 -0.44
CA PHE A 305 -20.38 -15.07 -1.44
C PHE A 305 -21.01 -16.37 -1.93
N ARG A 306 -21.39 -17.29 -1.02
CA ARG A 306 -22.02 -18.55 -1.41
C ARG A 306 -23.29 -18.33 -2.21
N HIS A 307 -24.13 -17.39 -1.79
CA HIS A 307 -25.39 -17.11 -2.48
C HIS A 307 -25.15 -16.58 -3.89
N ALA A 308 -24.22 -15.63 -4.07
CA ALA A 308 -23.86 -15.10 -5.38
C ALA A 308 -23.32 -16.18 -6.32
N PHE A 309 -22.40 -17.03 -5.85
CA PHE A 309 -21.86 -18.12 -6.66
C PHE A 309 -22.87 -19.24 -6.90
N GLU A 310 -23.83 -19.47 -6.01
CA GLU A 310 -24.95 -20.39 -6.25
C GLU A 310 -25.84 -19.90 -7.40
N GLN A 311 -26.14 -18.59 -7.46
CA GLN A 311 -26.88 -18.02 -8.60
C GLN A 311 -26.10 -18.17 -9.90
N ALA A 312 -24.80 -17.86 -9.88
CA ALA A 312 -23.93 -18.03 -11.03
C ALA A 312 -23.87 -19.50 -11.48
N ALA A 313 -23.76 -20.46 -10.55
CA ALA A 313 -23.73 -21.89 -10.86
C ALA A 313 -25.04 -22.37 -11.49
N LYS A 314 -26.20 -21.87 -11.04
CA LYS A 314 -27.50 -22.15 -11.67
C LYS A 314 -27.57 -21.64 -13.10
N LEU A 315 -27.10 -20.40 -13.33
CA LEU A 315 -27.06 -19.82 -14.67
C LEU A 315 -26.09 -20.58 -15.59
N LEU A 316 -24.91 -20.94 -15.07
CA LEU A 316 -23.92 -21.75 -15.75
C LEU A 316 -24.54 -23.07 -16.26
N GLN A 317 -25.21 -23.80 -15.36
CA GLN A 317 -25.86 -25.06 -15.70
C GLN A 317 -26.95 -24.86 -16.75
N ALA A 318 -27.81 -23.85 -16.58
CA ALA A 318 -28.88 -23.56 -17.53
C ALA A 318 -28.35 -23.20 -18.92
N GLN A 319 -27.22 -22.47 -19.00
CA GLN A 319 -26.54 -22.17 -20.26
C GLN A 319 -25.98 -23.43 -20.91
N ASP A 320 -25.28 -24.27 -20.14
CA ASP A 320 -24.68 -25.49 -20.66
C ASP A 320 -25.73 -26.49 -21.15
N ASP A 321 -26.82 -26.67 -20.41
CA ASP A 321 -27.96 -27.50 -20.78
C ASP A 321 -28.64 -26.99 -22.07
N TRP A 322 -28.85 -25.67 -22.17
CA TRP A 322 -29.40 -25.05 -23.37
C TRP A 322 -28.49 -25.28 -24.58
N CYS A 323 -27.18 -25.06 -24.44
CA CYS A 323 -26.20 -25.23 -25.50
C CYS A 323 -26.11 -26.69 -25.97
N ASN A 324 -26.07 -27.64 -25.04
CA ASN A 324 -26.06 -29.08 -25.36
C ASN A 324 -27.34 -29.50 -26.09
N LEU A 325 -28.50 -28.98 -25.67
CA LEU A 325 -29.76 -29.26 -26.34
C LEU A 325 -29.77 -28.67 -27.76
N ALA A 326 -29.43 -27.38 -27.92
CA ALA A 326 -29.42 -26.72 -29.22
C ALA A 326 -28.49 -27.42 -30.23
N GLU A 327 -27.32 -27.90 -29.80
CA GLU A 327 -26.39 -28.66 -30.63
C GLU A 327 -26.91 -30.06 -30.99
N SER A 328 -27.67 -30.70 -30.11
CA SER A 328 -28.16 -32.07 -30.30
C SER A 328 -29.43 -32.17 -31.14
N VAL A 329 -30.39 -31.24 -30.97
CA VAL A 329 -31.68 -31.27 -31.66
C VAL A 329 -31.84 -30.21 -32.74
N GLY A 330 -30.91 -29.25 -32.83
CA GLY A 330 -31.00 -28.10 -33.73
C GLY A 330 -31.82 -26.95 -33.14
N VAL A 331 -31.47 -25.73 -33.55
CA VAL A 331 -32.05 -24.49 -33.02
C VAL A 331 -33.56 -24.39 -33.26
N GLU A 332 -34.08 -24.99 -34.34
CA GLU A 332 -35.50 -24.93 -34.70
C GLU A 332 -36.42 -25.64 -33.69
N GLN A 333 -35.85 -26.55 -32.89
CA GLN A 333 -36.55 -27.33 -31.87
C GLN A 333 -36.46 -26.68 -30.47
N MET A 334 -35.77 -25.55 -30.34
CA MET A 334 -35.62 -24.84 -29.06
C MET A 334 -36.90 -24.10 -28.70
N ASN A 335 -37.27 -24.15 -27.42
CA ASN A 335 -38.45 -23.50 -26.85
C ASN A 335 -38.14 -22.26 -26.00
N SER A 336 -36.86 -21.93 -25.82
CA SER A 336 -36.35 -20.72 -25.17
C SER A 336 -35.07 -20.22 -25.87
N TYR A 337 -34.71 -18.95 -25.64
CA TYR A 337 -33.38 -18.42 -25.95
C TYR A 337 -32.36 -18.85 -24.89
N LEU A 338 -31.07 -18.72 -25.20
CA LEU A 338 -30.00 -18.98 -24.22
C LEU A 338 -30.19 -18.05 -23.00
N PRO A 339 -30.22 -18.58 -21.77
CA PRO A 339 -30.37 -17.75 -20.58
C PRO A 339 -29.16 -16.84 -20.41
N GLN A 340 -29.43 -15.53 -20.33
CA GLN A 340 -28.42 -14.49 -20.10
C GLN A 340 -28.93 -13.55 -19.01
N GLU A 341 -28.17 -13.45 -17.92
CA GLU A 341 -28.42 -12.50 -16.85
C GLU A 341 -27.14 -11.71 -16.60
N LEU A 342 -27.12 -10.44 -17.04
CA LEU A 342 -25.94 -9.58 -16.95
C LEU A 342 -25.37 -9.51 -15.53
N GLN A 343 -26.26 -9.53 -14.52
CA GLN A 343 -25.90 -9.51 -13.12
C GLN A 343 -24.93 -10.64 -12.72
N TRP A 344 -25.03 -11.83 -13.33
CA TRP A 344 -24.23 -12.99 -12.95
C TRP A 344 -23.20 -13.40 -14.00
N GLU A 345 -23.14 -12.70 -15.12
CA GLU A 345 -22.32 -13.08 -16.28
C GLU A 345 -20.83 -13.19 -15.91
N THR A 346 -20.27 -12.21 -15.22
CA THR A 346 -18.87 -12.24 -14.77
C THR A 346 -18.59 -13.42 -13.82
N LEU A 347 -19.51 -13.73 -12.90
CA LEU A 347 -19.33 -14.86 -11.98
C LEU A 347 -19.46 -16.21 -12.68
N VAL A 348 -20.33 -16.33 -13.68
CA VAL A 348 -20.35 -17.50 -14.56
C VAL A 348 -19.01 -17.64 -15.26
N ALA A 349 -18.44 -16.56 -15.78
CA ALA A 349 -17.11 -16.57 -16.39
C ALA A 349 -15.99 -16.96 -15.39
N VAL A 350 -16.09 -16.56 -14.12
CA VAL A 350 -15.21 -17.05 -13.04
C VAL A 350 -15.30 -18.57 -12.89
N LEU A 351 -16.51 -19.13 -12.81
CA LEU A 351 -16.73 -20.58 -12.68
C LEU A 351 -16.23 -21.37 -13.91
N ARG A 352 -16.21 -20.73 -15.09
CA ARG A 352 -15.65 -21.30 -16.32
C ARG A 352 -14.12 -21.18 -16.41
N GLY A 353 -13.47 -20.52 -15.45
CA GLY A 353 -12.03 -20.28 -15.44
C GLY A 353 -11.58 -19.22 -16.47
N GLN A 354 -12.43 -18.24 -16.77
CA GLN A 354 -12.17 -17.19 -17.77
C GLN A 354 -11.76 -15.84 -17.14
N VAL A 355 -11.80 -15.75 -15.80
CA VAL A 355 -11.59 -14.52 -15.05
C VAL A 355 -10.55 -14.77 -13.95
N HIS A 356 -9.58 -13.87 -13.81
CA HIS A 356 -8.64 -13.88 -12.70
C HIS A 356 -9.23 -13.18 -11.47
N VAL A 357 -9.45 -13.95 -10.40
CA VAL A 357 -9.99 -13.45 -9.14
C VAL A 357 -8.88 -12.84 -8.29
N ASN A 358 -9.03 -11.55 -7.97
CA ASN A 358 -8.17 -10.79 -7.07
C ASN A 358 -9.00 -10.40 -5.84
N THR A 359 -8.53 -10.76 -4.64
CA THR A 359 -9.40 -10.66 -3.45
C THR A 359 -8.69 -10.03 -2.26
N HIS A 360 -9.30 -8.98 -1.71
CA HIS A 360 -8.87 -8.30 -0.49
C HIS A 360 -9.30 -9.11 0.72
N CYS A 361 -8.39 -9.77 1.44
CA CYS A 361 -8.73 -10.50 2.66
C CYS A 361 -7.53 -10.44 3.61
N TYR A 362 -7.74 -10.09 4.88
CA TYR A 362 -6.63 -9.82 5.82
C TYR A 362 -6.36 -10.97 6.79
N THR A 363 -7.40 -11.42 7.51
CA THR A 363 -7.22 -12.31 8.67
C THR A 363 -7.26 -13.78 8.31
N VAL A 364 -6.72 -14.65 9.17
CA VAL A 364 -6.78 -16.11 8.98
C VAL A 364 -8.22 -16.60 8.72
N PRO A 365 -9.26 -16.20 9.49
CA PRO A 365 -10.64 -16.55 9.16
C PRO A 365 -11.11 -16.08 7.78
N ASP A 366 -10.71 -14.89 7.34
CA ASP A 366 -11.05 -14.38 6.01
C ASP A 366 -10.42 -15.24 4.90
N LEU A 367 -9.14 -15.57 5.08
CA LEU A 367 -8.37 -16.40 4.14
C LEU A 367 -8.92 -17.83 4.06
N GLU A 368 -9.18 -18.46 5.21
CA GLU A 368 -9.77 -19.81 5.30
C GLU A 368 -11.14 -19.86 4.61
N ALA A 369 -12.03 -18.93 4.94
CA ALA A 369 -13.37 -18.88 4.35
C ALA A 369 -13.32 -18.69 2.84
N PHE A 370 -12.45 -17.82 2.33
CA PHE A 370 -12.35 -17.59 0.89
C PHE A 370 -11.70 -18.76 0.15
N VAL A 371 -10.71 -19.44 0.75
CA VAL A 371 -10.16 -20.70 0.23
C VAL A 371 -11.25 -21.77 0.15
N ASP A 372 -12.09 -21.89 1.17
CA ASP A 372 -13.23 -22.80 1.18
C ASP A 372 -14.23 -22.47 0.06
N HIS A 373 -14.59 -21.20 -0.14
CA HIS A 373 -15.46 -20.79 -1.26
C HIS A 373 -14.85 -21.13 -2.62
N SER A 374 -13.54 -20.91 -2.80
CA SER A 374 -12.83 -21.28 -4.04
C SER A 374 -12.90 -22.78 -4.30
N ASN A 375 -12.83 -23.60 -3.24
CA ASN A 375 -12.93 -25.05 -3.32
C ASN A 375 -14.36 -25.55 -3.49
N GLU A 376 -15.35 -24.87 -2.90
CA GLU A 376 -16.78 -25.20 -3.02
C GLU A 376 -17.24 -25.01 -4.47
N PHE A 377 -16.91 -23.86 -5.06
CA PHE A 377 -17.35 -23.48 -6.41
C PHE A 377 -16.32 -23.71 -7.51
N LYS A 378 -15.13 -24.22 -7.18
CA LYS A 378 -14.10 -24.68 -8.13
C LYS A 378 -13.57 -23.56 -9.04
N PHE A 379 -13.16 -22.45 -8.46
CA PHE A 379 -12.50 -21.35 -9.19
C PHE A 379 -11.13 -20.99 -8.58
N PRO A 380 -10.11 -20.65 -9.40
CA PRO A 380 -8.80 -20.30 -8.88
C PRO A 380 -8.73 -18.86 -8.36
N VAL A 381 -8.01 -18.66 -7.25
CA VAL A 381 -7.68 -17.33 -6.72
C VAL A 381 -6.30 -16.94 -7.23
N ARG A 382 -6.18 -15.75 -7.83
CA ARG A 382 -4.92 -15.32 -8.43
C ARG A 382 -3.98 -14.68 -7.41
N ALA A 383 -4.54 -13.78 -6.59
CA ALA A 383 -3.84 -13.15 -5.49
C ALA A 383 -4.80 -12.78 -4.35
N PHE A 384 -4.32 -12.92 -3.12
CA PHE A 384 -4.87 -12.21 -1.97
C PHE A 384 -4.19 -10.84 -1.86
N HIS A 385 -4.97 -9.78 -1.69
CA HIS A 385 -4.54 -8.39 -1.62
C HIS A 385 -4.47 -7.89 -0.17
N HIS A 386 -3.42 -7.11 0.11
CA HIS A 386 -2.91 -6.66 1.41
C HIS A 386 -2.50 -7.81 2.34
N ALA A 387 -3.43 -8.75 2.58
CA ALA A 387 -3.14 -10.11 2.98
C ALA A 387 -2.19 -10.26 4.19
N HIS A 388 -2.34 -9.36 5.18
CA HIS A 388 -1.39 -9.20 6.30
C HIS A 388 -1.13 -10.48 7.09
N GLN A 389 -2.07 -11.44 7.15
CA GLN A 389 -1.87 -12.69 7.89
C GLN A 389 -1.50 -13.90 7.01
N THR A 390 -1.28 -13.72 5.70
CA THR A 390 -0.93 -14.86 4.82
C THR A 390 0.36 -15.57 5.22
N PHE A 391 1.34 -14.84 5.75
CA PHE A 391 2.60 -15.41 6.23
C PHE A 391 2.42 -16.37 7.42
N LEU A 392 1.30 -16.28 8.15
CA LEU A 392 0.97 -17.19 9.26
C LEU A 392 0.37 -18.50 8.78
N VAL A 393 -0.22 -18.51 7.58
CA VAL A 393 -0.97 -19.65 7.05
C VAL A 393 -0.55 -20.10 5.63
N PRO A 394 0.76 -20.34 5.36
CA PRO A 394 1.18 -20.80 4.04
C PRO A 394 0.47 -22.07 3.54
N GLU A 395 0.17 -23.00 4.45
CA GLU A 395 -0.53 -24.25 4.11
C GLU A 395 -1.99 -24.02 3.72
N VAL A 396 -2.65 -23.00 4.28
CA VAL A 396 -4.02 -22.63 3.87
C VAL A 396 -4.03 -22.13 2.44
N LEU A 397 -3.07 -21.29 2.06
CA LEU A 397 -2.93 -20.79 0.69
C LEU A 397 -2.71 -21.92 -0.32
N LYS A 398 -1.93 -22.94 0.04
CA LYS A 398 -1.69 -24.13 -0.80
C LYS A 398 -2.93 -25.00 -1.00
N ARG A 399 -3.99 -24.84 -0.20
CA ARG A 399 -5.27 -25.54 -0.37
C ARG A 399 -6.24 -24.85 -1.32
N ALA A 400 -5.96 -23.62 -1.76
CA ALA A 400 -6.82 -22.93 -2.71
C ALA A 400 -7.01 -23.76 -3.99
N TYR A 401 -8.20 -23.67 -4.60
CA TYR A 401 -8.49 -24.42 -5.81
C TYR A 401 -7.62 -23.93 -6.98
N GLY A 402 -7.19 -24.87 -7.86
CA GLY A 402 -6.42 -24.59 -9.07
C GLY A 402 -5.02 -25.19 -9.05
N ASP A 403 -4.28 -24.99 -10.14
CA ASP A 403 -2.97 -25.63 -10.38
C ASP A 403 -1.80 -24.94 -9.66
N SER A 404 -2.02 -23.74 -9.10
CA SER A 404 -1.01 -22.97 -8.38
C SER A 404 -1.62 -22.22 -7.21
N PRO A 405 -0.94 -22.14 -6.05
CA PRO A 405 -1.43 -21.34 -4.92
C PRO A 405 -1.51 -19.84 -5.30
N PRO A 406 -2.45 -19.08 -4.70
CA PRO A 406 -2.55 -17.64 -4.88
C PRO A 406 -1.25 -16.96 -4.46
N ALA A 407 -0.91 -15.86 -5.13
CA ALA A 407 0.10 -14.94 -4.65
C ALA A 407 -0.43 -14.15 -3.43
N SER A 408 0.50 -13.58 -2.66
CA SER A 408 0.17 -12.55 -1.66
C SER A 408 0.67 -11.21 -2.16
N ALA A 409 -0.24 -10.32 -2.55
CA ALA A 409 0.06 -8.92 -2.83
C ALA A 409 0.02 -8.15 -1.51
N LEU A 410 1.17 -7.68 -1.05
CA LEU A 410 1.41 -7.15 0.29
C LEU A 410 1.82 -5.68 0.23
N PHE A 411 1.62 -4.99 1.36
CA PHE A 411 2.48 -3.87 1.73
C PHE A 411 3.72 -4.42 2.44
N ALA A 412 4.87 -3.75 2.34
CA ALA A 412 6.04 -4.06 3.14
C ALA A 412 5.77 -3.78 4.62
N ASP A 413 5.12 -2.66 4.93
CA ASP A 413 4.95 -2.21 6.31
C ASP A 413 3.83 -1.20 6.61
N ASN A 414 2.94 -0.92 5.65
CA ASN A 414 1.67 -0.27 5.96
C ASN A 414 0.82 -1.25 6.81
N MET A 415 0.75 -1.03 8.13
CA MET A 415 0.09 -1.93 9.10
C MET A 415 -0.56 -1.12 10.25
N TRP A 416 -1.31 -1.77 11.12
CA TRP A 416 -1.87 -1.22 12.38
C TRP A 416 -2.98 -0.17 12.23
N TYR A 417 -3.42 0.11 11.01
CA TYR A 417 -4.50 1.07 10.74
C TYR A 417 -5.91 0.49 10.98
N LYS A 418 -6.05 -0.84 11.06
CA LYS A 418 -7.31 -1.57 11.31
C LYS A 418 -7.06 -2.75 12.25
N ALA A 419 -8.10 -3.25 12.92
CA ALA A 419 -7.97 -4.45 13.74
C ALA A 419 -7.48 -5.66 12.90
N GLU A 420 -8.00 -5.83 11.68
CA GLU A 420 -7.54 -6.87 10.75
C GLU A 420 -6.13 -6.64 10.18
N ALA A 421 -5.62 -5.41 10.22
CA ALA A 421 -4.27 -5.05 9.83
C ALA A 421 -3.30 -4.94 11.03
N TYR A 422 -3.77 -5.24 12.25
CA TYR A 422 -2.96 -5.12 13.46
C TYR A 422 -1.87 -6.18 13.54
N ILE A 423 -2.10 -7.36 12.96
CA ILE A 423 -1.11 -8.43 12.84
C ILE A 423 -0.57 -8.43 11.41
N GLY A 424 0.56 -7.76 11.21
CA GLY A 424 1.41 -7.82 10.02
C GLY A 424 2.87 -8.04 10.43
N SER A 425 3.74 -8.31 9.46
CA SER A 425 5.18 -8.53 9.67
C SER A 425 5.98 -8.06 8.46
N GLU A 426 7.05 -7.33 8.70
CA GLU A 426 7.96 -6.85 7.65
C GLU A 426 8.66 -8.02 6.95
N TYR A 427 8.78 -9.16 7.66
CA TYR A 427 9.35 -10.40 7.17
C TYR A 427 8.34 -11.27 6.40
N ALA A 428 7.08 -10.83 6.21
CA ALA A 428 6.05 -11.62 5.56
C ALA A 428 6.47 -12.09 4.16
N GLY A 429 7.11 -11.23 3.38
CA GLY A 429 7.64 -11.56 2.05
C GLY A 429 8.66 -12.71 2.09
N LYS A 430 9.64 -12.64 3.01
CA LYS A 430 10.64 -13.68 3.23
C LYS A 430 9.98 -15.01 3.60
N VAL A 431 9.10 -15.02 4.61
CA VAL A 431 8.43 -16.23 5.10
C VAL A 431 7.61 -16.91 3.99
N LEU A 432 6.84 -16.13 3.23
CA LEU A 432 6.07 -16.66 2.08
C LEU A 432 7.00 -17.24 1.02
N TYR A 433 8.09 -16.54 0.72
CA TYR A 433 9.07 -17.00 -0.26
C TYR A 433 9.72 -18.34 0.16
N GLU A 434 10.12 -18.49 1.41
CA GLU A 434 10.69 -19.75 1.92
C GLU A 434 9.68 -20.90 1.89
N ASN A 435 8.39 -20.59 2.05
CA ASN A 435 7.29 -21.54 1.96
C ASN A 435 6.83 -21.85 0.52
N ARG A 436 7.61 -21.47 -0.49
CA ARG A 436 7.33 -21.66 -1.93
C ARG A 436 6.06 -20.95 -2.41
N LEU A 437 5.76 -19.82 -1.80
CA LEU A 437 4.69 -18.92 -2.25
C LEU A 437 5.29 -17.68 -2.95
N THR A 438 4.44 -16.93 -3.63
CA THR A 438 4.83 -15.75 -4.41
C THR A 438 4.41 -14.48 -3.67
N PRO A 439 5.34 -13.76 -3.01
CA PRO A 439 5.08 -12.40 -2.56
C PRO A 439 5.11 -11.43 -3.75
N ILE A 440 4.22 -10.44 -3.73
CA ILE A 440 4.14 -9.32 -4.67
C ILE A 440 3.96 -8.05 -3.83
N TYR A 441 4.56 -6.94 -4.24
CA TYR A 441 4.39 -5.64 -3.55
C TYR A 441 3.52 -4.70 -4.37
N VAL A 442 2.58 -4.03 -3.72
CA VAL A 442 1.56 -3.18 -4.36
C VAL A 442 1.45 -1.84 -3.63
N SER A 443 0.92 -0.83 -4.32
CA SER A 443 0.72 0.49 -3.74
C SER A 443 -0.66 0.68 -3.10
N ASP A 444 -1.68 -0.01 -3.62
CA ASP A 444 -3.08 0.30 -3.35
C ASP A 444 -3.38 1.81 -3.56
N ASN A 445 -2.71 2.42 -4.55
CA ASN A 445 -2.74 3.86 -4.75
C ASN A 445 -4.18 4.37 -4.86
N PRO A 446 -4.57 5.40 -4.08
CA PRO A 446 -3.67 6.37 -3.42
C PRO A 446 -3.30 6.09 -1.95
N VAL A 447 -3.53 4.87 -1.41
CA VAL A 447 -3.09 4.53 -0.03
C VAL A 447 -1.59 4.75 0.14
N LEU A 448 -0.77 4.14 -0.73
CA LEU A 448 0.62 4.51 -0.91
C LEU A 448 0.80 5.23 -2.25
N ASN A 449 1.75 6.16 -2.32
CA ASN A 449 2.14 6.79 -3.58
C ASN A 449 2.74 5.74 -4.54
N ALA A 450 2.01 5.38 -5.60
CA ALA A 450 2.48 4.39 -6.57
C ALA A 450 3.77 4.78 -7.31
N GLN A 451 4.15 6.08 -7.33
CA GLN A 451 5.47 6.52 -7.80
C GLN A 451 6.62 5.80 -7.06
N HIS A 452 6.38 5.35 -5.83
CA HIS A 452 7.38 4.76 -4.96
C HIS A 452 7.11 3.28 -4.66
N VAL A 453 6.26 2.57 -5.43
CA VAL A 453 5.95 1.15 -5.15
C VAL A 453 7.19 0.24 -5.14
N VAL A 454 8.24 0.57 -5.89
CA VAL A 454 9.52 -0.17 -5.85
C VAL A 454 10.20 -0.08 -4.48
N PHE A 455 9.94 0.99 -3.73
CA PHE A 455 10.44 1.15 -2.36
C PHE A 455 9.86 0.09 -1.41
N GLU A 456 8.64 -0.41 -1.64
CA GLU A 456 8.09 -1.53 -0.89
C GLU A 456 8.91 -2.82 -1.12
N ALA A 457 9.31 -3.09 -2.37
CA ALA A 457 10.21 -4.20 -2.69
C ALA A 457 11.62 -4.00 -2.11
N ALA A 458 12.11 -2.75 -2.07
CA ALA A 458 13.38 -2.40 -1.45
C ALA A 458 13.37 -2.68 0.06
N LYS A 459 12.30 -2.29 0.76
CA LYS A 459 12.10 -2.59 2.18
C LYS A 459 12.04 -4.10 2.42
N ALA A 460 11.28 -4.83 1.61
CA ALA A 460 11.21 -6.29 1.68
C ALA A 460 12.56 -6.98 1.51
N PHE A 461 13.40 -6.49 0.58
CA PHE A 461 14.78 -6.92 0.43
C PHE A 461 15.56 -6.68 1.72
N GLY A 462 15.45 -5.48 2.30
CA GLY A 462 16.01 -5.13 3.63
C GLY A 462 15.60 -6.08 4.75
N TYR A 463 14.38 -6.62 4.70
CA TYR A 463 13.86 -7.63 5.64
C TYR A 463 14.12 -9.09 5.21
N GLY A 464 15.04 -9.31 4.29
CA GLY A 464 15.60 -10.63 3.98
C GLY A 464 14.92 -11.39 2.84
N LEU A 465 14.02 -10.76 2.08
CA LEU A 465 13.60 -11.32 0.79
C LEU A 465 14.80 -11.31 -0.18
N PRO A 466 15.14 -12.40 -0.88
CA PRO A 466 16.28 -12.39 -1.81
C PRO A 466 16.15 -11.33 -2.90
N TYR A 467 17.27 -10.71 -3.29
CA TYR A 467 17.30 -9.59 -4.25
C TYR A 467 16.52 -9.88 -5.55
N HIS A 468 16.72 -11.05 -6.16
CA HIS A 468 16.03 -11.41 -7.40
C HIS A 468 14.53 -11.58 -7.20
N ALA A 469 14.11 -12.06 -6.03
CA ALA A 469 12.71 -12.22 -5.65
C ALA A 469 12.04 -10.87 -5.36
N ALA A 470 12.76 -9.94 -4.71
CA ALA A 470 12.29 -8.58 -4.46
C ALA A 470 12.06 -7.81 -5.78
N LEU A 471 13.00 -7.84 -6.72
CA LEU A 471 12.77 -7.27 -8.05
C LEU A 471 11.62 -7.96 -8.79
N ALA A 472 11.57 -9.30 -8.76
CA ALA A 472 10.49 -10.05 -9.38
C ALA A 472 9.11 -9.69 -8.80
N ALA A 473 9.01 -9.36 -7.51
CA ALA A 473 7.77 -9.01 -6.81
C ALA A 473 7.10 -7.73 -7.34
N VAL A 474 7.77 -6.93 -8.17
CA VAL A 474 7.20 -5.75 -8.84
C VAL A 474 7.42 -5.77 -10.38
N THR A 475 7.87 -6.91 -10.93
CA THR A 475 8.14 -7.11 -12.36
C THR A 475 7.56 -8.43 -12.86
N THR A 476 8.35 -9.52 -12.84
CA THR A 476 7.97 -10.82 -13.41
C THR A 476 6.78 -11.46 -12.69
N ALA A 477 6.75 -11.42 -11.35
CA ALA A 477 5.69 -12.07 -10.57
C ALA A 477 4.29 -11.47 -10.84
N PRO A 478 4.07 -10.15 -10.78
CA PRO A 478 2.78 -9.58 -11.17
C PRO A 478 2.47 -9.77 -12.66
N ALA A 479 3.45 -9.74 -13.58
CA ALA A 479 3.20 -10.03 -15.00
C ALA A 479 2.62 -11.44 -15.20
N GLU A 480 3.26 -12.45 -14.60
CA GLU A 480 2.78 -13.82 -14.59
C GLU A 480 1.39 -13.87 -13.95
N ARG A 481 1.21 -13.26 -12.77
CA ARG A 481 -0.08 -13.26 -12.06
C ARG A 481 -1.21 -12.57 -12.83
N LEU A 482 -0.93 -11.65 -13.72
CA LEU A 482 -1.94 -11.03 -14.58
C LEU A 482 -2.24 -11.83 -15.86
N GLY A 483 -1.55 -12.95 -16.13
CA GLY A 483 -1.67 -13.68 -17.39
C GLY A 483 -0.98 -12.96 -18.55
N LEU A 484 0.05 -12.15 -18.25
CA LEU A 484 0.81 -11.32 -19.20
C LEU A 484 2.32 -11.64 -19.15
N GLY A 485 2.72 -12.77 -18.56
CA GLY A 485 4.12 -13.14 -18.34
C GLY A 485 4.94 -13.39 -19.61
N GLU A 486 4.27 -13.62 -20.75
CA GLU A 486 4.91 -13.73 -22.07
C GLU A 486 5.14 -12.37 -22.74
N ARG A 487 4.54 -11.29 -22.21
CA ARG A 487 4.62 -9.94 -22.80
C ARG A 487 5.30 -8.91 -21.91
N LEU A 488 5.20 -9.05 -20.59
CA LEU A 488 5.66 -8.08 -19.61
C LEU A 488 6.59 -8.71 -18.56
N GLY A 489 7.29 -7.87 -17.80
CA GLY A 489 8.05 -8.31 -16.63
C GLY A 489 9.49 -8.76 -16.92
N LYS A 490 9.93 -8.78 -18.19
CA LYS A 490 11.28 -9.21 -18.59
C LYS A 490 11.85 -8.32 -19.70
N VAL A 491 13.17 -8.15 -19.70
CA VAL A 491 13.90 -7.47 -20.80
C VAL A 491 14.38 -8.52 -21.79
N LYS A 492 13.46 -8.99 -22.64
CA LYS A 492 13.69 -10.10 -23.58
C LYS A 492 13.06 -9.83 -24.95
N SER A 493 13.68 -10.33 -26.02
CA SER A 493 13.12 -10.22 -27.37
C SER A 493 11.68 -10.72 -27.45
N GLY A 494 10.81 -9.96 -28.11
CA GLY A 494 9.39 -10.26 -28.27
C GLY A 494 8.50 -9.76 -27.13
N PHE A 495 9.06 -9.28 -26.02
CA PHE A 495 8.30 -8.64 -24.95
C PHE A 495 7.93 -7.21 -25.37
N ASP A 496 6.90 -6.65 -24.74
CA ASP A 496 6.53 -5.26 -24.97
C ASP A 496 7.69 -4.34 -24.53
N ALA A 497 7.96 -3.27 -25.28
CA ALA A 497 9.05 -2.34 -25.01
C ALA A 497 8.74 -1.37 -23.85
N ASP A 498 8.46 -1.94 -22.69
CA ASP A 498 8.24 -1.23 -21.43
C ASP A 498 9.55 -1.30 -20.61
N ILE A 499 10.30 -0.20 -20.57
CA ILE A 499 11.68 -0.16 -20.09
C ILE A 499 11.89 1.02 -19.14
N VAL A 500 12.66 0.81 -18.08
CA VAL A 500 13.05 1.86 -17.14
C VAL A 500 14.56 1.89 -17.00
N VAL A 501 15.16 3.07 -17.14
CA VAL A 501 16.56 3.30 -16.81
C VAL A 501 16.63 4.09 -15.51
N TRP A 502 17.42 3.63 -14.56
CA TRP A 502 17.48 4.13 -13.18
C TRP A 502 18.76 4.94 -12.91
N ASP A 503 18.68 5.90 -12.00
CA ASP A 503 19.83 6.68 -11.56
C ASP A 503 20.73 5.94 -10.56
N SER A 504 20.18 4.97 -9.83
CA SER A 504 20.85 4.04 -8.91
C SER A 504 20.16 2.67 -8.91
N ASP A 505 20.57 1.77 -8.02
CA ASP A 505 19.91 0.47 -7.84
C ASP A 505 18.42 0.66 -7.54
N PRO A 506 17.49 0.04 -8.29
CA PRO A 506 16.06 0.16 -8.02
C PRO A 506 15.66 -0.20 -6.58
N LEU A 507 16.40 -1.09 -5.91
CA LEU A 507 16.14 -1.47 -4.51
C LEU A 507 16.91 -0.61 -3.49
N SER A 508 17.45 0.54 -3.90
CA SER A 508 18.11 1.50 -2.99
C SER A 508 17.21 2.67 -2.59
N VAL A 509 17.51 3.28 -1.44
CA VAL A 509 16.76 4.45 -0.95
C VAL A 509 16.87 5.61 -1.94
N GLY A 510 15.71 6.16 -2.32
CA GLY A 510 15.63 7.33 -3.19
C GLY A 510 15.90 7.07 -4.67
N ALA A 511 16.03 5.81 -5.11
CA ALA A 511 16.18 5.48 -6.53
C ALA A 511 15.08 6.13 -7.39
N ALA A 512 15.48 6.73 -8.51
CA ALA A 512 14.57 7.44 -9.42
C ALA A 512 14.84 7.06 -10.88
N PRO A 513 13.78 6.93 -11.70
CA PRO A 513 13.95 6.79 -13.15
C PRO A 513 14.60 8.01 -13.79
N VAL A 514 15.53 7.75 -14.70
CA VAL A 514 16.13 8.74 -15.62
C VAL A 514 15.30 8.83 -16.89
N GLN A 515 14.76 7.71 -17.37
CA GLN A 515 13.85 7.66 -18.51
C GLN A 515 12.98 6.39 -18.43
N VAL A 516 11.76 6.50 -18.94
CA VAL A 516 10.80 5.41 -19.04
C VAL A 516 10.33 5.32 -20.49
N TRP A 517 10.29 4.10 -21.03
CA TRP A 517 9.64 3.81 -22.30
C TRP A 517 8.42 2.93 -22.05
N ILE A 518 7.32 3.22 -22.74
CA ILE A 518 6.12 2.37 -22.75
C ILE A 518 5.75 2.10 -24.20
N ASP A 519 5.62 0.83 -24.55
CA ASP A 519 5.50 0.36 -25.94
C ASP A 519 6.55 1.03 -26.86
N GLY A 520 7.79 1.17 -26.39
CA GLY A 520 8.92 1.71 -27.14
C GLY A 520 8.96 3.24 -27.24
N THR A 521 8.01 3.94 -26.64
CA THR A 521 7.93 5.41 -26.67
C THR A 521 8.47 6.00 -25.39
N ALA A 522 9.45 6.90 -25.50
CA ALA A 522 9.95 7.67 -24.35
C ALA A 522 8.80 8.49 -23.73
N GLN A 523 8.69 8.46 -22.40
CA GLN A 523 7.59 9.09 -21.67
C GLN A 523 7.91 10.50 -21.17
N PHE A 524 9.18 10.89 -21.24
CA PHE A 524 9.66 12.19 -20.81
C PHE A 524 10.59 12.78 -21.87
N ASP A 525 10.26 13.96 -22.39
CA ASP A 525 11.10 14.65 -23.37
C ASP A 525 12.38 15.23 -22.74
N ASP A 526 12.25 15.82 -21.54
CA ASP A 526 13.34 16.44 -20.79
C ASP A 526 13.27 16.03 -19.29
N PRO A 527 13.57 14.77 -18.96
CA PRO A 527 13.50 14.29 -17.59
C PRO A 527 14.58 14.94 -16.72
N VAL A 528 14.22 15.31 -15.49
CA VAL A 528 15.20 15.75 -14.50
C VAL A 528 16.08 14.58 -14.07
N GLU A 529 17.34 14.60 -14.47
CA GLU A 529 18.35 13.64 -14.03
C GLU A 529 19.01 14.11 -12.72
N LEU A 530 18.86 13.32 -11.65
CA LEU A 530 19.59 13.57 -10.40
C LEU A 530 21.05 13.13 -10.55
N LYS A 531 21.99 13.98 -10.14
CA LYS A 531 23.42 13.67 -10.16
C LYS A 531 23.81 12.80 -8.97
N LYS A 532 23.62 11.49 -9.11
CA LYS A 532 24.03 10.48 -8.11
C LYS A 532 25.27 9.71 -8.57
N PRO A 533 26.12 9.25 -7.65
CA PRO A 533 27.22 8.35 -7.98
C PRO A 533 26.66 7.00 -8.45
N PHE A 534 27.27 6.42 -9.48
CA PHE A 534 26.91 5.08 -9.94
C PHE A 534 27.21 4.06 -8.85
N THR A 535 26.20 3.29 -8.46
CA THR A 535 26.34 2.16 -7.54
C THR A 535 26.14 0.87 -8.32
N SER A 536 27.01 -0.12 -8.09
CA SER A 536 26.69 -1.50 -8.47
C SER A 536 25.67 -2.06 -7.48
N PRO A 537 24.82 -3.02 -7.90
CA PRO A 537 23.95 -3.71 -6.98
C PRO A 537 24.77 -4.34 -5.86
N SER A 538 24.54 -3.90 -4.62
CA SER A 538 25.20 -4.44 -3.44
C SER A 538 24.36 -5.59 -2.89
N PRO A 539 24.93 -6.80 -2.71
CA PRO A 539 24.22 -7.82 -1.95
C PRO A 539 24.01 -7.29 -0.53
N LEU A 540 22.83 -7.50 0.03
CA LEU A 540 22.65 -7.29 1.47
C LEU A 540 23.58 -8.27 2.21
N PRO A 541 24.13 -7.86 3.36
CA PRO A 541 24.69 -8.84 4.29
C PRO A 541 23.64 -9.90 4.61
N GLU A 542 24.05 -11.16 4.82
CA GLU A 542 23.14 -12.25 5.20
C GLU A 542 22.28 -11.79 6.38
N VAL A 543 20.96 -11.71 6.16
CA VAL A 543 19.99 -11.40 7.22
C VAL A 543 19.85 -12.67 8.07
N PRO A 544 20.23 -12.65 9.37
CA PRO A 544 20.08 -13.82 10.23
C PRO A 544 18.64 -14.31 10.24
N ASP A 545 18.44 -15.62 10.39
CA ASP A 545 17.12 -16.26 10.33
C ASP A 545 16.17 -15.91 11.50
N VAL A 546 16.62 -15.14 12.47
CA VAL A 546 15.89 -14.88 13.72
C VAL A 546 15.70 -13.37 13.89
N ALA A 547 14.48 -12.97 14.24
CA ALA A 547 14.24 -11.63 14.77
C ALA A 547 15.15 -11.43 15.99
N ASP A 548 15.96 -10.38 15.99
CA ASP A 548 16.95 -10.14 17.05
C ASP A 548 16.30 -10.27 18.44
N ASP A 549 16.86 -11.12 19.30
CA ASP A 549 16.40 -11.24 20.68
C ASP A 549 16.75 -9.94 21.41
N VAL A 550 15.77 -9.31 22.06
CA VAL A 550 15.98 -8.08 22.84
C VAL A 550 16.45 -8.46 24.24
N VAL A 551 17.68 -8.08 24.58
CA VAL A 551 18.26 -8.25 25.91
C VAL A 551 18.44 -6.88 26.56
N ILE A 552 17.93 -6.75 27.79
CA ILE A 552 18.08 -5.54 28.61
C ILE A 552 19.32 -5.71 29.49
N ILE A 553 20.32 -4.85 29.33
CA ILE A 553 21.59 -4.90 30.09
C ILE A 553 22.11 -3.51 30.45
N SER A 554 22.76 -3.39 31.60
CA SER A 554 23.34 -2.13 32.07
C SER A 554 24.73 -1.82 31.50
N ASP A 555 25.54 -2.86 31.25
CA ASP A 555 26.92 -2.73 30.77
C ASP A 555 27.13 -3.53 29.49
N VAL A 556 27.62 -2.87 28.44
CA VAL A 556 27.87 -3.48 27.13
C VAL A 556 28.95 -2.72 26.38
N VAL A 557 29.74 -3.44 25.58
CA VAL A 557 30.77 -2.84 24.73
C VAL A 557 30.50 -3.20 23.27
N PHE A 558 30.40 -2.18 22.42
CA PHE A 558 30.29 -2.34 20.97
C PHE A 558 31.63 -2.04 20.33
N THR A 559 32.11 -2.94 19.48
CA THR A 559 33.29 -2.74 18.63
C THR A 559 32.86 -2.64 17.17
N GLY A 560 33.66 -2.08 16.28
CA GLY A 560 33.28 -1.96 14.85
C GLY A 560 32.52 -0.67 14.52
N VAL A 561 32.50 0.31 15.42
CA VAL A 561 31.88 1.61 15.19
C VAL A 561 32.73 2.39 14.19
N SER A 562 32.13 2.71 13.06
CA SER A 562 32.80 3.39 11.94
C SER A 562 32.40 4.86 11.85
N ASN A 563 31.21 5.22 12.34
CA ASN A 563 30.70 6.60 12.34
C ASN A 563 30.06 6.94 13.70
N SER A 564 30.28 8.17 14.17
CA SER A 564 29.60 8.72 15.34
C SER A 564 29.19 10.16 15.07
N PHE A 565 27.92 10.47 15.34
CA PHE A 565 27.33 11.79 15.21
C PHE A 565 27.02 12.44 16.57
N LEU A 566 27.36 11.76 17.67
CA LEU A 566 27.26 12.29 19.04
C LEU A 566 28.58 12.90 19.54
N SER A 567 29.72 12.54 18.94
CA SER A 567 31.05 12.99 19.36
C SER A 567 31.71 13.83 18.27
N PRO A 568 31.79 15.17 18.42
CA PRO A 568 32.34 16.05 17.38
C PRO A 568 33.83 15.81 17.09
N ASP A 569 34.58 15.22 18.04
CA ASP A 569 35.99 14.85 17.88
C ASP A 569 36.20 13.41 17.41
N PHE A 570 35.14 12.69 17.03
CA PHE A 570 35.24 11.31 16.58
C PHE A 570 36.12 11.22 15.32
N ARG A 571 37.25 10.52 15.46
CA ARG A 571 38.11 10.14 14.34
C ARG A 571 38.04 8.63 14.19
N PRO A 572 37.66 8.11 13.00
CA PRO A 572 37.78 6.68 12.74
C PRO A 572 39.22 6.25 13.05
N GLY A 573 39.38 5.14 13.78
CA GLY A 573 40.70 4.71 14.26
C GLY A 573 41.73 4.62 13.13
N SER A 574 42.81 5.40 13.24
CA SER A 574 43.96 5.28 12.34
C SER A 574 44.58 3.88 12.47
N HIS A 575 44.87 3.22 11.35
CA HIS A 575 45.46 1.87 11.24
C HIS A 575 44.54 0.67 11.50
N GLY A 576 43.28 0.70 11.03
CA GLY A 576 42.43 -0.48 11.01
C GLY A 576 42.05 -1.01 12.40
N ARG A 577 42.19 -0.19 13.44
CA ARG A 577 41.57 -0.44 14.75
C ARG A 577 40.15 0.10 14.72
N ASN A 578 39.18 -0.78 14.85
CA ASN A 578 37.78 -0.41 14.92
C ASN A 578 37.53 0.43 16.18
N SER A 579 36.77 1.52 16.07
CA SER A 579 36.34 2.29 17.25
C SER A 579 35.33 1.47 18.06
N THR A 580 35.32 1.76 19.35
CA THR A 580 34.58 1.11 20.42
C THR A 580 33.65 2.12 21.07
N VAL A 581 32.47 1.67 21.47
CA VAL A 581 31.56 2.40 22.35
C VAL A 581 31.37 1.54 23.60
N ALA A 582 31.77 2.07 24.75
CA ALA A 582 31.57 1.44 26.03
C ALA A 582 30.40 2.10 26.75
N ILE A 583 29.48 1.27 27.22
CA ILE A 583 28.30 1.69 27.97
C ILE A 583 28.37 1.05 29.35
N SER A 584 28.13 1.86 30.39
CA SER A 584 27.99 1.39 31.76
C SER A 584 26.85 2.09 32.46
N HIS A 585 26.05 1.34 33.22
CA HIS A 585 24.83 1.82 33.89
C HIS A 585 23.91 2.61 32.94
N GLY A 586 23.75 2.13 31.71
CA GLY A 586 22.91 2.77 30.70
C GLY A 586 23.49 4.04 30.07
N ARG A 587 24.75 4.40 30.39
CA ARG A 587 25.40 5.62 29.91
C ARG A 587 26.61 5.32 29.04
N ILE A 588 26.80 6.09 27.98
CA ILE A 588 28.05 6.09 27.22
C ILE A 588 29.17 6.61 28.14
N THR A 589 30.16 5.77 28.42
CA THR A 589 31.34 6.16 29.22
C THR A 589 32.58 6.40 28.36
N CYS A 590 32.63 5.82 27.16
CA CYS A 590 33.72 6.03 26.23
C CYS A 590 33.27 5.81 24.77
N VAL A 591 33.74 6.67 23.86
CA VAL A 591 33.64 6.52 22.40
C VAL A 591 35.04 6.70 21.80
N GLY A 592 35.50 5.74 20.99
CA GLY A 592 36.84 5.78 20.39
C GLY A 592 37.62 4.51 20.68
N VAL A 593 38.86 4.59 21.18
CA VAL A 593 39.68 3.37 21.34
C VAL A 593 39.25 2.51 22.54
N CYS A 594 38.84 3.13 23.65
CA CYS A 594 38.28 2.50 24.86
C CYS A 594 39.01 1.22 25.34
N GLU A 595 40.36 1.21 25.33
CA GLU A 595 41.15 -0.01 25.59
C GLU A 595 40.96 -0.55 27.02
N GLU A 596 40.80 0.34 28.01
CA GLU A 596 40.64 -0.06 29.40
C GLU A 596 39.24 -0.62 29.65
N GLU A 597 38.20 0.01 29.11
CA GLU A 597 36.81 -0.45 29.18
C GLU A 597 36.68 -1.82 28.49
N LEU A 598 37.31 -2.01 27.34
CA LEU A 598 37.31 -3.29 26.62
C LEU A 598 38.03 -4.39 27.41
N LYS A 599 39.16 -4.08 28.08
CA LYS A 599 39.87 -5.02 28.97
C LYS A 599 39.02 -5.36 30.19
N ILE A 600 38.32 -4.39 30.78
CA ILE A 600 37.42 -4.59 31.92
C ILE A 600 36.28 -5.51 31.51
N ALA A 601 35.57 -5.18 30.42
CA ALA A 601 34.46 -5.99 29.89
C ALA A 601 34.87 -7.43 29.60
N SER A 602 36.05 -7.63 28.99
CA SER A 602 36.59 -8.96 28.70
C SER A 602 36.89 -9.77 29.96
N LYS A 603 37.25 -9.11 31.08
CA LYS A 603 37.54 -9.77 32.37
C LYS A 603 36.30 -10.00 33.22
N SER A 604 35.34 -9.09 33.18
CA SER A 604 34.07 -9.18 33.94
C SER A 604 33.06 -10.11 33.28
N GLY A 605 33.26 -10.48 32.01
CA GLY A 605 32.28 -11.23 31.23
C GLY A 605 31.12 -10.37 30.72
N SER A 606 31.29 -9.03 30.70
CA SER A 606 30.32 -8.12 30.09
C SER A 606 30.16 -8.42 28.60
N LYS A 607 28.97 -8.19 28.06
CA LYS A 607 28.67 -8.52 26.67
C LYS A 607 29.46 -7.62 25.72
N ILE A 608 30.18 -8.23 24.77
CA ILE A 608 30.91 -7.55 23.71
C ILE A 608 30.26 -7.90 22.38
N ILE A 609 29.81 -6.89 21.63
CA ILE A 609 29.16 -7.05 20.33
C ILE A 609 30.05 -6.43 19.26
N SER A 610 30.35 -7.19 18.22
CA SER A 610 31.10 -6.71 17.06
C SER A 610 30.14 -6.30 15.96
N LEU A 611 30.22 -5.04 15.56
CA LEU A 611 29.44 -4.45 14.49
C LEU A 611 30.19 -4.49 13.17
N GLN A 612 29.44 -4.59 12.08
CA GLN A 612 29.93 -4.31 10.73
C GLN A 612 29.45 -2.92 10.29
N ASN A 613 30.35 -1.95 10.16
CA ASN A 613 29.99 -0.57 9.80
C ASN A 613 29.01 0.05 10.80
N GLY A 614 29.39 0.09 12.08
CA GLY A 614 28.53 0.60 13.16
C GLY A 614 28.36 2.13 13.15
N TYR A 615 27.14 2.60 13.42
CA TYR A 615 26.78 4.02 13.54
C TYR A 615 26.31 4.31 14.95
N LEU A 616 26.87 5.33 15.60
CA LEU A 616 26.36 5.89 16.85
C LEU A 616 25.70 7.24 16.57
N ILE A 617 24.39 7.33 16.74
CA ILE A 617 23.59 8.53 16.44
C ILE A 617 22.76 8.97 17.64
N ARG A 618 22.31 10.23 17.59
CA ARG A 618 21.19 10.69 18.41
C ARG A 618 19.92 9.94 17.97
N PRO A 619 19.02 9.58 18.90
CA PRO A 619 17.78 8.93 18.53
C PRO A 619 16.90 9.80 17.64
N PHE A 620 16.04 9.14 16.86
CA PHE A 620 15.02 9.82 16.09
C PHE A 620 13.90 10.34 16.99
N THR A 621 13.32 11.47 16.58
CA THR A 621 12.18 12.09 17.23
C THR A 621 11.04 12.24 16.23
N VAL A 622 9.90 11.64 16.56
CA VAL A 622 8.68 11.81 15.76
C VAL A 622 7.87 12.98 16.31
N PHE A 623 7.42 13.86 15.42
CA PHE A 623 6.59 15.01 15.76
C PHE A 623 5.34 15.09 14.90
N GLY A 624 4.22 15.43 15.55
CA GLY A 624 2.94 15.63 14.87
C GLY A 624 2.27 14.35 14.41
N SER A 625 2.53 13.25 15.13
CA SER A 625 1.86 11.95 14.99
C SER A 625 0.81 11.74 16.09
N LEU A 626 0.14 10.59 16.08
CA LEU A 626 -0.74 10.14 17.17
C LEU A 626 -0.11 9.04 18.02
N LEU A 627 1.19 8.75 17.85
CA LEU A 627 1.95 7.86 18.75
C LEU A 627 1.68 8.17 20.22
N GLY A 628 1.35 7.14 20.99
CA GLY A 628 1.00 7.26 22.41
C GLY A 628 -0.39 7.86 22.68
N LEU A 629 -1.13 8.31 21.66
CA LEU A 629 -2.54 8.75 21.76
C LEU A 629 -3.49 7.85 20.96
N ASN A 630 -2.93 6.93 20.17
CA ASN A 630 -3.64 5.95 19.36
C ASN A 630 -2.84 4.63 19.35
N ALA A 631 -3.54 3.49 19.38
CA ALA A 631 -2.95 2.17 19.14
C ALA A 631 -3.38 1.53 17.80
N ILE A 632 -4.65 1.69 17.38
CA ILE A 632 -5.17 1.25 16.07
C ILE A 632 -6.00 2.38 15.44
N ASP A 633 -5.66 2.79 14.22
CA ASP A 633 -6.16 4.06 13.64
C ASP A 633 -7.67 4.09 13.41
N ALA A 634 -8.26 2.98 12.99
CA ALA A 634 -9.69 2.85 12.69
C ALA A 634 -10.53 2.32 13.87
N GLU A 635 -9.95 2.11 15.06
CA GLU A 635 -10.65 1.57 16.22
C GLU A 635 -10.79 2.62 17.32
N SER A 636 -12.00 3.16 17.48
CA SER A 636 -12.30 4.25 18.42
C SER A 636 -11.95 3.91 19.87
N ASP A 637 -12.04 2.63 20.25
CA ASP A 637 -11.74 2.16 21.61
C ASP A 637 -10.24 2.17 21.93
N THR A 638 -9.39 2.37 20.92
CA THR A 638 -7.94 2.31 21.02
C THR A 638 -7.28 3.67 20.84
N GLU A 639 -8.07 4.74 20.75
CA GLU A 639 -7.58 6.08 20.53
C GLU A 639 -8.19 7.09 21.50
N ASN A 640 -7.49 8.20 21.70
CA ASN A 640 -7.94 9.29 22.58
C ASN A 640 -9.09 10.12 21.99
N GLY A 641 -9.58 9.76 20.79
CA GLY A 641 -10.60 10.49 20.05
C GLY A 641 -10.12 11.83 19.51
N GLY A 642 -11.00 12.52 18.77
CA GLY A 642 -10.76 13.90 18.34
C GLY A 642 -12.01 14.75 18.54
N SER A 643 -11.81 16.03 18.85
CA SER A 643 -12.91 16.97 19.10
C SER A 643 -12.61 18.33 18.47
N PRO A 644 -13.33 18.72 17.41
CA PRO A 644 -13.11 20.00 16.76
C PRO A 644 -13.38 21.23 17.64
N ASP A 645 -14.24 21.08 18.65
CA ASP A 645 -14.76 22.17 19.46
C ASP A 645 -14.14 22.23 20.87
N ILE A 646 -13.40 21.19 21.28
CA ILE A 646 -12.83 21.08 22.62
C ILE A 646 -11.32 21.17 22.53
N PHE A 647 -10.76 22.12 23.26
CA PHE A 647 -9.32 22.22 23.45
C PHE A 647 -8.86 21.19 24.49
N SER A 648 -7.96 20.30 24.11
CA SER A 648 -7.50 19.18 24.94
C SER A 648 -5.97 19.15 25.04
N ARG A 649 -5.43 18.46 26.04
CA ARG A 649 -3.99 18.31 26.23
C ARG A 649 -3.58 16.88 25.93
N GLY A 650 -2.48 16.71 25.18
CA GLY A 650 -1.96 15.40 24.81
C GLY A 650 -1.60 14.55 26.03
N ILE A 651 -1.03 15.17 27.07
CA ILE A 651 -0.60 14.46 28.29
C ILE A 651 -1.75 13.72 28.98
N ASP A 652 -2.96 14.27 28.93
CA ASP A 652 -4.12 13.72 29.65
C ASP A 652 -4.67 12.44 28.99
N GLY A 653 -4.30 12.19 27.73
CA GLY A 653 -4.68 10.98 26.98
C GLY A 653 -3.51 10.06 26.63
N LEU A 654 -2.33 10.31 27.21
CA LEU A 654 -1.12 9.57 26.89
C LEU A 654 -1.19 8.12 27.39
N ALA A 655 -1.11 7.19 26.45
CA ALA A 655 -1.04 5.77 26.66
C ALA A 655 0.35 5.23 26.28
N PHE A 656 0.91 4.42 27.18
CA PHE A 656 2.17 3.72 26.97
C PHE A 656 1.91 2.25 26.62
N ASP A 657 2.96 1.48 26.38
CA ASP A 657 2.88 0.02 26.14
C ASP A 657 2.04 -0.37 24.90
N THR A 658 1.91 0.53 23.92
CA THR A 658 1.24 0.22 22.65
C THR A 658 2.22 -0.43 21.67
N LYS A 659 1.71 -1.26 20.75
CA LYS A 659 2.52 -1.91 19.72
C LYS A 659 3.33 -0.89 18.89
N LYS A 660 2.73 0.26 18.58
CA LYS A 660 3.38 1.35 17.84
C LYS A 660 4.61 1.89 18.60
N LEU A 661 4.53 2.07 19.91
CA LEU A 661 5.65 2.54 20.74
C LEU A 661 6.77 1.51 20.85
N HIS A 662 6.44 0.22 21.00
CA HIS A 662 7.43 -0.86 21.00
C HIS A 662 8.22 -0.91 19.69
N TYR A 663 7.53 -0.73 18.57
CA TYR A 663 8.18 -0.66 17.26
C TYR A 663 8.97 0.64 17.08
N ALA A 664 8.47 1.78 17.58
CA ALA A 664 9.22 3.04 17.55
C ALA A 664 10.64 2.85 18.12
N VAL A 665 10.74 2.25 19.31
CA VAL A 665 12.03 1.94 19.95
C VAL A 665 12.87 1.01 19.09
N LYS A 666 12.29 -0.06 18.53
CA LYS A 666 12.99 -1.05 17.69
C LYS A 666 13.64 -0.41 16.45
N TYR A 667 13.10 0.70 15.96
CA TYR A 667 13.61 1.42 14.79
C TYR A 667 14.32 2.74 15.14
N GLY A 668 14.72 2.92 16.40
CA GLY A 668 15.56 4.03 16.84
C GLY A 668 14.81 5.32 17.15
N VAL A 669 13.48 5.29 17.23
CA VAL A 669 12.64 6.41 17.69
C VAL A 669 12.44 6.28 19.20
N THR A 670 13.21 7.02 19.99
CA THR A 670 13.08 7.02 21.46
C THR A 670 12.22 8.15 21.99
N ARG A 671 11.89 9.14 21.15
CA ARG A 671 11.11 10.31 21.54
C ARG A 671 9.96 10.55 20.58
N ALA A 672 8.82 10.94 21.13
CA ALA A 672 7.65 11.35 20.38
C ALA A 672 7.05 12.63 20.98
N ILE A 673 6.57 13.50 20.10
CA ILE A 673 5.83 14.71 20.44
C ILE A 673 4.49 14.63 19.72
N SER A 674 3.46 14.24 20.46
CA SER A 674 2.15 13.90 19.91
C SER A 674 1.10 14.89 20.36
N ALA A 675 0.19 15.24 19.46
CA ALA A 675 -0.90 16.19 19.70
C ALA A 675 -2.26 15.48 19.62
N PRO A 676 -3.29 15.93 20.36
CA PRO A 676 -4.63 15.38 20.23
C PRO A 676 -5.16 15.55 18.81
N LYS A 677 -5.83 14.50 18.34
CA LYS A 677 -6.45 14.46 17.01
C LYS A 677 -7.51 15.55 16.91
N TYR A 678 -7.49 16.33 15.83
CA TYR A 678 -8.59 17.26 15.53
C TYR A 678 -9.77 16.49 14.95
N SER A 679 -9.56 15.85 13.80
CA SER A 679 -10.68 15.26 13.05
C SER A 679 -10.31 14.08 12.14
N GLY A 680 -9.02 13.87 11.90
CA GLY A 680 -8.40 12.76 11.17
C GLY A 680 -6.91 12.61 11.56
N GLN A 681 -6.26 11.54 11.12
CA GLN A 681 -4.93 11.11 11.60
C GLN A 681 -3.84 12.20 11.52
N GLY A 682 -3.72 12.91 10.40
CA GLY A 682 -2.74 14.00 10.21
C GLY A 682 -3.16 15.38 10.74
N THR A 683 -4.21 15.48 11.55
CA THR A 683 -4.80 16.76 11.98
C THR A 683 -4.79 16.89 13.50
N HIS A 684 -4.45 18.08 14.00
CA HIS A 684 -4.15 18.29 15.42
C HIS A 684 -4.82 19.54 16.00
N GLN A 685 -5.31 19.45 17.24
CA GLN A 685 -5.93 20.55 17.97
C GLN A 685 -5.69 20.38 19.48
N GLY A 686 -5.19 21.40 20.17
CA GLY A 686 -4.90 21.33 21.61
C GLY A 686 -3.43 21.53 21.95
N THR A 687 -2.91 20.91 23.01
CA THR A 687 -1.45 20.92 23.30
C THR A 687 -0.81 19.57 23.05
N SER A 688 0.40 19.55 22.47
CA SER A 688 1.18 18.32 22.35
C SER A 688 1.96 18.00 23.61
N VAL A 689 2.20 16.71 23.88
CA VAL A 689 3.05 16.21 24.96
C VAL A 689 4.34 15.62 24.40
N GLY A 690 5.47 15.87 25.06
CA GLY A 690 6.77 15.27 24.73
C GLY A 690 7.10 14.13 25.69
N PHE A 691 7.29 12.93 25.16
CA PHE A 691 7.51 11.72 25.96
C PHE A 691 8.51 10.75 25.33
N ARG A 692 9.05 9.85 26.14
CA ARG A 692 9.97 8.78 25.72
C ARG A 692 9.19 7.52 25.40
N THR A 693 9.39 6.97 24.20
CA THR A 693 8.60 5.85 23.65
C THR A 693 8.84 4.53 24.37
N ALA A 694 9.98 4.38 25.05
CA ALA A 694 10.33 3.19 25.83
C ALA A 694 9.79 3.18 27.26
N ALA A 695 9.19 4.28 27.74
CA ALA A 695 8.68 4.34 29.10
C ALA A 695 7.45 3.43 29.27
N LYS A 696 7.26 2.92 30.48
CA LYS A 696 6.18 1.98 30.83
C LYS A 696 4.88 2.72 31.17
N HIS A 697 5.00 3.91 31.75
CA HIS A 697 3.87 4.77 32.11
C HIS A 697 4.34 6.22 32.35
N ALA A 698 3.40 7.16 32.35
CA ALA A 698 3.68 8.60 32.49
C ALA A 698 4.42 8.99 33.79
N LEU A 699 4.27 8.20 34.88
CA LEU A 699 4.90 8.47 36.18
C LEU A 699 6.34 7.94 36.32
N GLU A 700 6.87 7.28 35.31
CA GLU A 700 8.25 6.80 35.34
C GLU A 700 9.20 8.00 35.19
N ASP A 701 10.33 8.00 35.89
CA ASP A 701 11.23 9.15 35.89
C ASP A 701 11.76 9.41 34.47
N GLY A 702 11.55 10.63 33.99
CA GLY A 702 11.84 10.99 32.60
C GLY A 702 10.86 10.44 31.55
N ALA A 703 9.75 9.77 31.89
CA ALA A 703 8.80 9.30 30.88
C ALA A 703 8.24 10.45 30.03
N VAL A 704 7.81 11.53 30.68
CA VAL A 704 7.37 12.78 30.05
C VAL A 704 8.48 13.80 30.24
N PHE A 705 9.05 14.31 29.15
CA PHE A 705 10.09 15.34 29.20
C PHE A 705 9.51 16.75 29.06
N ALA A 706 8.28 16.88 28.57
CA ALA A 706 7.55 18.14 28.50
C ALA A 706 6.03 17.91 28.48
N ASP A 707 5.32 18.42 29.49
CA ASP A 707 3.87 18.25 29.64
C ASP A 707 3.09 18.92 28.51
N ASP A 708 3.53 20.10 28.09
CA ASP A 708 2.95 20.89 27.01
C ASP A 708 4.10 21.45 26.15
N VAL A 709 4.26 20.90 24.94
CA VAL A 709 5.35 21.27 24.00
C VAL A 709 4.93 22.40 23.06
N ALA A 710 3.70 22.38 22.56
CA ALA A 710 3.22 23.34 21.57
C ALA A 710 1.70 23.42 21.58
N VAL A 711 1.14 24.55 21.13
CA VAL A 711 -0.29 24.72 20.88
C VAL A 711 -0.58 24.44 19.41
N HIS A 712 -1.50 23.51 19.12
CA HIS A 712 -1.84 23.03 17.78
C HIS A 712 -3.20 23.55 17.31
N TYR A 713 -3.25 23.95 16.05
CA TYR A 713 -4.48 24.23 15.30
C TYR A 713 -4.41 23.59 13.92
N THR A 714 -5.57 23.22 13.37
CA THR A 714 -5.66 22.73 11.99
C THR A 714 -6.35 23.74 11.08
N LEU A 715 -5.71 24.09 9.96
CA LEU A 715 -6.19 25.03 8.94
C LEU A 715 -6.09 24.48 7.50
N ASP A 716 -6.03 23.16 7.36
CA ASP A 716 -6.15 22.46 6.08
C ASP A 716 -7.64 22.27 5.68
N LEU A 717 -7.91 21.41 4.69
CA LEU A 717 -9.28 21.11 4.27
C LEU A 717 -10.17 20.54 5.39
N SER A 718 -9.61 19.88 6.39
CA SER A 718 -10.37 19.28 7.50
C SER A 718 -11.03 20.33 8.40
N ALA A 719 -10.54 21.58 8.38
CA ALA A 719 -11.17 22.70 9.08
C ALA A 719 -12.52 23.14 8.47
N LYS A 720 -12.85 22.69 7.25
CA LYS A 720 -14.11 23.01 6.56
C LYS A 720 -15.26 22.06 6.96
N ARG A 721 -15.59 22.00 8.25
CA ARG A 721 -16.73 21.21 8.75
C ARG A 721 -17.96 22.07 9.02
N GLY A 722 -19.14 21.59 8.61
CA GLY A 722 -20.42 22.27 8.83
C GLY A 722 -20.47 23.65 8.16
N SER A 723 -20.52 24.72 8.96
CA SER A 723 -20.56 26.11 8.48
C SER A 723 -19.19 26.81 8.47
N THR A 724 -18.12 26.11 8.86
CA THR A 724 -16.78 26.67 8.99
C THR A 724 -16.08 26.78 7.62
N SER A 725 -15.42 27.91 7.38
CA SER A 725 -14.58 28.16 6.20
C SER A 725 -13.14 28.41 6.63
N ILE A 726 -12.17 28.23 5.72
CA ILE A 726 -10.76 28.58 6.00
C ILE A 726 -10.64 30.05 6.44
N SER A 727 -11.40 30.95 5.82
CA SER A 727 -11.44 32.37 6.24
C SER A 727 -11.95 32.54 7.67
N ASN A 728 -12.97 31.78 8.08
CA ASN A 728 -13.50 31.82 9.43
C ASN A 728 -12.48 31.23 10.42
N ALA A 729 -11.87 30.09 10.11
CA ALA A 729 -10.87 29.46 10.96
C ALA A 729 -9.62 30.35 11.17
N VAL A 730 -9.10 30.96 10.10
CA VAL A 730 -8.01 31.96 10.19
C VAL A 730 -8.44 33.19 11.00
N ASN A 731 -9.68 33.68 10.82
CA ASN A 731 -10.16 34.83 11.57
C ASN A 731 -10.36 34.51 13.06
N SER A 732 -10.84 33.31 13.37
CA SER A 732 -11.02 32.80 14.73
C SER A 732 -9.68 32.74 15.45
N LEU A 733 -8.68 32.09 14.84
CA LEU A 733 -7.32 32.03 15.40
C LEU A 733 -6.73 33.42 15.64
N ARG A 734 -6.89 34.34 14.68
CA ARG A 734 -6.43 35.74 14.83
C ARG A 734 -7.10 36.43 16.02
N HIS A 735 -8.43 36.31 16.17
CA HIS A 735 -9.15 36.93 17.28
C HIS A 735 -8.68 36.38 18.61
N LYS A 736 -8.61 35.05 18.75
CA LYS A 736 -8.16 34.38 19.97
C LYS A 736 -6.75 34.83 20.38
N LEU A 737 -5.82 34.95 19.42
CA LEU A 737 -4.46 35.46 19.70
C LEU A 737 -4.45 36.93 20.11
N LEU A 738 -5.25 37.79 19.46
CA LEU A 738 -5.34 39.21 19.82
C LEU A 738 -6.00 39.43 21.19
N GLU A 739 -6.99 38.62 21.54
CA GLU A 739 -7.58 38.59 22.88
C GLU A 739 -6.52 38.21 23.93
N ALA A 740 -5.69 37.20 23.65
CA ALA A 740 -4.57 36.84 24.51
C ALA A 740 -3.52 37.96 24.65
N VAL A 741 -3.26 38.75 23.59
CA VAL A 741 -2.39 39.95 23.67
C VAL A 741 -3.00 41.05 24.54
N ALA A 742 -4.32 41.23 24.46
CA ALA A 742 -5.06 42.27 25.20
C ALA A 742 -5.28 41.91 26.67
N ALA A 743 -5.21 40.63 27.03
CA ALA A 743 -5.28 40.17 28.42
C ALA A 743 -4.13 40.79 29.24
N ASP A 744 -4.47 41.39 30.38
CA ASP A 744 -3.51 42.05 31.27
C ASP A 744 -2.61 40.99 31.93
N PRO A 745 -1.28 41.01 31.68
CA PRO A 745 -0.35 40.05 32.28
C PRO A 745 -0.22 40.18 33.80
N ASN A 746 -0.65 41.31 34.38
CA ASN A 746 -0.65 41.59 35.82
C ASN A 746 -2.05 41.59 36.44
N ALA A 747 -3.12 41.44 35.64
CA ALA A 747 -4.42 41.21 36.20
C ALA A 747 -4.34 39.87 36.91
N ASN A 748 -4.73 39.86 38.19
CA ASN A 748 -4.96 38.65 38.96
C ASN A 748 -6.22 37.93 38.43
N THR A 749 -6.39 37.87 37.12
CA THR A 749 -7.07 36.77 36.46
C THR A 749 -6.15 35.58 36.64
N THR A 750 -6.23 34.96 37.82
CA THR A 750 -6.35 33.51 37.80
C THR A 750 -7.30 33.20 36.66
N ALA A 751 -6.79 32.77 35.50
CA ALA A 751 -7.61 31.91 34.67
C ALA A 751 -8.02 30.82 35.66
N ALA A 752 -9.29 30.79 36.06
CA ALA A 752 -9.74 29.86 37.09
C ALA A 752 -9.38 28.40 36.69
N ASP A 753 -9.10 28.21 35.40
CA ASP A 753 -8.48 27.06 34.79
C ASP A 753 -7.16 27.41 34.04
N PRO A 754 -5.97 27.03 34.57
CA PRO A 754 -4.68 27.20 33.90
C PRO A 754 -4.50 26.28 32.68
N TYR A 755 -5.43 25.34 32.45
CA TYR A 755 -5.44 24.41 31.33
C TYR A 755 -6.42 24.83 30.22
N SER A 756 -7.04 26.00 30.35
CA SER A 756 -7.94 26.54 29.33
C SER A 756 -7.19 26.95 28.04
N GLU A 757 -7.89 26.91 26.90
CA GLU A 757 -7.37 27.39 25.61
C GLU A 757 -6.78 28.81 25.72
N ALA A 758 -7.47 29.71 26.43
CA ALA A 758 -7.01 31.08 26.63
C ALA A 758 -5.68 31.16 27.42
N ALA A 759 -5.49 30.30 28.43
CA ALA A 759 -4.25 30.23 29.20
C ALA A 759 -3.07 29.74 28.34
N PHE A 760 -3.30 28.75 27.47
CA PHE A 760 -2.26 28.30 26.53
C PHE A 760 -1.95 29.31 25.43
N LEU A 761 -2.95 30.02 24.92
CA LEU A 761 -2.72 31.12 23.98
C LEU A 761 -1.97 32.29 24.62
N ALA A 762 -2.14 32.53 25.93
CA ALA A 762 -1.33 33.51 26.67
C ALA A 762 0.17 33.12 26.63
N LYS A 763 0.49 31.83 26.82
CA LYS A 763 1.85 31.28 26.69
C LYS A 763 2.39 31.35 25.25
N VAL A 764 1.53 31.33 24.24
CA VAL A 764 1.96 31.54 22.85
C VAL A 764 2.37 32.99 22.62
N VAL A 765 1.57 33.95 23.11
CA VAL A 765 1.84 35.38 22.88
C VAL A 765 2.96 35.96 23.74
N ASP A 766 3.30 35.31 24.87
CA ASP A 766 4.50 35.66 25.66
C ASP A 766 5.78 34.97 25.16
N GLY A 767 5.67 34.03 24.22
CA GLY A 767 6.79 33.32 23.60
C GLY A 767 7.22 32.05 24.33
N SER A 768 6.53 31.64 25.40
CA SER A 768 6.86 30.42 26.17
C SER A 768 6.49 29.13 25.45
N LEU A 769 5.48 29.16 24.56
CA LEU A 769 5.09 28.00 23.75
C LEU A 769 4.99 28.37 22.26
N PRO A 770 5.46 27.50 21.35
CA PRO A 770 5.22 27.67 19.92
C PRO A 770 3.75 27.40 19.55
N LEU A 771 3.28 28.12 18.53
CA LEU A 771 2.05 27.84 17.82
C LEU A 771 2.36 26.97 16.59
N VAL A 772 1.88 25.74 16.59
CA VAL A 772 1.97 24.80 15.47
C VAL A 772 0.65 24.80 14.71
N VAL A 773 0.73 24.90 13.39
CA VAL A 773 -0.46 24.88 12.53
C VAL A 773 -0.34 23.84 11.44
N THR A 774 -1.28 22.88 11.40
CA THR A 774 -1.43 21.93 10.29
C THR A 774 -2.02 22.65 9.08
N VAL A 775 -1.24 22.79 8.01
CA VAL A 775 -1.65 23.49 6.79
C VAL A 775 -0.77 23.12 5.60
N HIS A 776 -1.37 22.92 4.43
CA HIS A 776 -0.62 22.62 3.20
C HIS A 776 -0.55 23.78 2.20
N SER A 777 -1.65 24.52 2.01
CA SER A 777 -1.80 25.52 0.96
C SER A 777 -0.92 26.76 1.18
N ALA A 778 -0.23 27.20 0.13
CA ALA A 778 0.58 28.42 0.15
C ALA A 778 -0.26 29.66 0.51
N ASP A 779 -1.53 29.70 0.10
CA ASP A 779 -2.42 30.83 0.36
C ASP A 779 -2.83 30.90 1.85
N ALA A 780 -3.02 29.74 2.47
CA ALA A 780 -3.31 29.63 3.90
C ALA A 780 -2.06 29.93 4.74
N ILE A 781 -0.88 29.45 4.32
CA ILE A 781 0.40 29.81 4.94
C ILE A 781 0.63 31.32 4.88
N ALA A 782 0.41 31.96 3.72
CA ALA A 782 0.52 33.42 3.59
C ALA A 782 -0.48 34.16 4.49
N ALA A 783 -1.68 33.63 4.69
CA ALA A 783 -2.65 34.18 5.63
C ALA A 783 -2.17 34.08 7.09
N LEU A 784 -1.53 32.96 7.47
CA LEU A 784 -0.93 32.77 8.79
C LEU A 784 0.25 33.72 9.04
N LEU A 785 1.10 33.95 8.04
CA LEU A 785 2.18 34.95 8.14
C LEU A 785 1.62 36.36 8.39
N LYS A 786 0.47 36.71 7.79
CA LYS A 786 -0.23 37.97 8.08
C LYS A 786 -0.81 37.99 9.50
N VAL A 787 -1.33 36.86 10.00
CA VAL A 787 -1.78 36.73 11.40
C VAL A 787 -0.62 36.96 12.35
N LYS A 788 0.52 36.26 12.17
CA LYS A 788 1.75 36.44 12.94
C LYS A 788 2.17 37.92 12.98
N LYS A 789 2.32 38.56 11.82
CA LYS A 789 2.66 40.00 11.74
C LYS A 789 1.68 40.90 12.48
N THR A 790 0.38 40.58 12.44
CA THR A 790 -0.66 41.36 13.14
C THR A 790 -0.53 41.22 14.65
N VAL A 791 -0.33 40.00 15.14
CA VAL A 791 -0.15 39.69 16.57
C VAL A 791 1.14 40.33 17.10
N GLU A 792 2.25 40.20 16.39
CA GLU A 792 3.54 40.80 16.79
C GLU A 792 3.51 42.33 16.81
N LYS A 793 2.77 42.95 15.87
CA LYS A 793 2.52 44.40 15.92
C LYS A 793 1.71 44.79 17.15
N ALA A 794 0.69 44.00 17.51
CA ALA A 794 -0.11 44.23 18.71
C ALA A 794 0.74 44.06 19.98
N LEU A 795 1.59 43.02 20.04
CA LEU A 795 2.55 42.80 21.12
C LEU A 795 3.53 43.96 21.26
N THR A 796 4.14 44.41 20.16
CA THR A 796 5.05 45.57 20.18
C THR A 796 4.36 46.83 20.68
N SER A 797 3.09 47.03 20.30
CA SER A 797 2.29 48.19 20.72
C SER A 797 1.88 48.12 22.20
N SER A 798 1.62 46.92 22.72
CA SER A 798 1.16 46.68 24.10
C SER A 798 2.31 46.54 25.11
N ARG A 799 3.39 45.84 24.73
CA ARG A 799 4.48 45.40 25.60
C ARG A 799 5.87 45.97 25.22
N GLY A 800 5.96 46.79 24.17
CA GLY A 800 7.21 47.43 23.72
C GLY A 800 8.13 46.53 22.88
N SER A 801 8.03 45.21 23.04
CA SER A 801 8.68 44.19 22.21
C SER A 801 7.92 42.87 22.35
N GLY A 802 8.00 41.99 21.36
CA GLY A 802 7.43 40.65 21.45
C GLY A 802 7.31 39.99 20.10
N GLY A 803 7.42 38.66 20.09
CA GLY A 803 7.31 37.81 18.91
C GLY A 803 6.61 36.52 19.31
N ILE A 804 5.92 35.89 18.35
CA ILE A 804 5.38 34.53 18.57
C ILE A 804 6.20 33.53 17.76
N SER A 805 6.46 32.35 18.31
CA SER A 805 7.02 31.25 17.51
C SER A 805 5.87 30.57 16.74
N LEU A 806 5.96 30.57 15.41
CA LEU A 806 5.00 29.91 14.52
C LEU A 806 5.73 28.79 13.79
N VAL A 807 5.10 27.61 13.76
CA VAL A 807 5.60 26.42 13.10
C VAL A 807 4.50 25.89 12.17
N ILE A 808 4.88 25.49 10.96
CA ILE A 808 3.98 24.82 10.03
C ILE A 808 4.24 23.33 10.10
N ILE A 809 3.19 22.52 10.25
CA ILE A 809 3.23 21.08 9.97
C ILE A 809 2.38 20.79 8.73
N GLY A 810 2.86 19.89 7.89
CA GLY A 810 2.32 19.68 6.55
C GLY A 810 3.14 20.45 5.52
N GLY A 811 2.59 21.50 4.95
CA GLY A 811 3.35 22.42 4.09
C GLY A 811 3.66 21.88 2.70
N ALA A 812 2.76 21.11 2.09
CA ALA A 812 2.97 20.56 0.74
C ALA A 812 3.23 21.66 -0.32
N GLU A 813 2.66 22.86 -0.15
CA GLU A 813 2.88 24.03 -1.01
C GLU A 813 3.77 25.11 -0.36
N SER A 814 4.39 24.83 0.79
CA SER A 814 5.23 25.79 1.53
C SER A 814 6.40 26.33 0.71
N PHE A 815 6.90 25.53 -0.24
CA PHE A 815 7.97 25.91 -1.15
C PHE A 815 7.64 27.15 -2.01
N LEU A 816 6.36 27.47 -2.22
CA LEU A 816 5.93 28.66 -2.97
C LEU A 816 6.08 29.95 -2.17
N VAL A 817 6.27 29.86 -0.86
CA VAL A 817 6.41 30.99 0.08
C VAL A 817 7.64 30.80 0.98
N ALA A 818 8.65 30.07 0.49
CA ALA A 818 9.83 29.69 1.26
C ALA A 818 10.64 30.90 1.75
N GLU A 819 10.79 31.92 0.91
CA GLU A 819 11.50 33.16 1.26
C GLU A 819 10.77 33.93 2.37
N GLU A 820 9.43 33.99 2.30
CA GLU A 820 8.62 34.62 3.34
C GLU A 820 8.63 33.84 4.65
N LEU A 821 8.67 32.50 4.59
CA LEU A 821 8.84 31.65 5.77
C LEU A 821 10.18 31.88 6.44
N ALA A 822 11.28 31.91 5.66
CA ALA A 822 12.62 32.19 6.16
C ALA A 822 12.71 33.60 6.78
N ALA A 823 12.20 34.62 6.09
CA ALA A 823 12.19 36.00 6.57
C ALA A 823 11.36 36.18 7.86
N ALA A 824 10.34 35.35 8.07
CA ALA A 824 9.52 35.34 9.27
C ALA A 824 10.04 34.39 10.37
N ASN A 825 11.15 33.70 10.15
CA ASN A 825 11.71 32.68 11.04
C ASN A 825 10.68 31.60 11.42
N VAL A 826 9.95 31.08 10.43
CA VAL A 826 8.93 30.04 10.59
C VAL A 826 9.51 28.71 10.13
N GLY A 827 9.62 27.75 11.06
CA GLY A 827 10.03 26.38 10.74
C GLY A 827 8.92 25.58 10.05
N VAL A 828 9.31 24.61 9.24
CA VAL A 828 8.38 23.71 8.53
C VAL A 828 8.69 22.27 8.85
N VAL A 829 7.69 21.53 9.31
CA VAL A 829 7.73 20.07 9.43
C VAL A 829 6.95 19.49 8.27
N LEU A 830 7.67 18.90 7.31
CA LEU A 830 7.05 18.28 6.14
C LEU A 830 6.41 16.95 6.54
N SER A 831 5.08 16.87 6.41
CA SER A 831 4.27 15.68 6.70
C SER A 831 3.06 15.65 5.74
N PRO A 832 3.14 14.92 4.60
CA PRO A 832 4.22 14.01 4.21
C PRO A 832 5.41 14.70 3.54
N LEU A 833 6.57 14.04 3.60
CA LEU A 833 7.77 14.41 2.83
C LEU A 833 7.55 14.28 1.31
N LEU A 834 6.88 13.20 0.89
CA LEU A 834 6.69 12.80 -0.52
C LEU A 834 5.27 13.10 -1.02
N SER A 835 4.80 14.33 -0.78
CA SER A 835 3.47 14.77 -1.23
C SER A 835 3.35 14.74 -2.75
N TYR A 836 2.26 14.17 -3.25
CA TYR A 836 1.97 14.04 -4.68
C TYR A 836 0.55 14.49 -5.06
N ARG A 837 0.06 15.51 -4.33
CA ARG A 837 -1.20 16.22 -4.56
C ARG A 837 -2.46 15.42 -4.15
N ASN A 838 -2.41 14.75 -3.00
CA ASN A 838 -3.54 13.99 -2.46
C ASN A 838 -4.80 14.86 -2.28
N GLY A 839 -4.65 16.03 -1.64
CA GLY A 839 -5.72 16.99 -1.42
C GLY A 839 -5.68 18.20 -2.36
N TRP A 840 -6.80 18.90 -2.49
CA TRP A 840 -6.88 20.13 -3.30
C TRP A 840 -5.96 21.27 -2.79
N ASP A 841 -5.73 21.33 -1.48
CA ASP A 841 -4.79 22.23 -0.84
C ASP A 841 -3.31 21.81 -0.99
N GLN A 842 -3.07 20.65 -1.62
CA GLN A 842 -1.76 20.14 -2.02
C GLN A 842 -1.56 20.14 -3.54
N ARG A 843 -2.51 20.68 -4.34
CA ARG A 843 -2.53 20.56 -5.81
C ARG A 843 -1.27 21.07 -6.54
N ARG A 844 -0.44 21.89 -5.89
CA ARG A 844 0.83 22.39 -6.45
C ARG A 844 2.07 21.67 -5.89
N ALA A 845 1.92 20.57 -5.16
CA ALA A 845 3.04 19.80 -4.61
C ALA A 845 4.05 19.37 -5.70
N LEU A 846 5.33 19.34 -5.31
CA LEU A 846 6.45 18.88 -6.12
C LEU A 846 6.72 17.39 -5.85
N THR A 847 6.67 16.57 -6.89
CA THR A 847 6.78 15.10 -6.81
C THR A 847 8.20 14.57 -6.94
N GLY A 848 9.17 15.44 -7.24
CA GLY A 848 10.56 15.06 -7.45
C GLY A 848 10.86 14.56 -8.87
N ALA A 849 12.10 14.12 -9.06
CA ALA A 849 12.58 13.60 -10.33
C ALA A 849 11.82 12.34 -10.75
N PRO A 850 11.61 12.11 -12.06
CA PRO A 850 12.05 12.96 -13.19
C PRO A 850 11.12 14.16 -13.50
N LEU A 851 9.99 14.33 -12.82
CA LEU A 851 9.00 15.37 -13.15
C LEU A 851 9.38 16.78 -12.70
N THR A 852 9.95 16.92 -11.51
CA THR A 852 10.30 18.23 -10.94
C THR A 852 11.74 18.26 -10.43
N ASN A 853 12.38 19.41 -10.58
CA ASN A 853 13.74 19.63 -10.07
C ASN A 853 13.73 19.93 -8.57
N GLY A 854 13.85 18.85 -7.79
CA GLY A 854 13.73 18.83 -6.34
C GLY A 854 12.29 18.70 -5.86
N THR A 855 12.13 18.53 -4.54
CA THR A 855 10.85 18.52 -3.84
C THR A 855 10.71 19.74 -2.93
N ALA A 856 9.68 19.79 -2.08
CA ALA A 856 9.48 20.89 -1.13
C ALA A 856 10.69 21.08 -0.20
N ILE A 857 11.33 19.99 0.25
CA ILE A 857 12.47 20.07 1.17
C ILE A 857 13.66 20.79 0.56
N ASP A 858 13.98 20.52 -0.71
CA ASP A 858 15.08 21.16 -1.43
C ASP A 858 14.90 22.68 -1.51
N LYS A 859 13.65 23.13 -1.74
CA LYS A 859 13.32 24.55 -1.90
C LYS A 859 13.35 25.28 -0.56
N LEU A 860 12.84 24.66 0.49
CA LEU A 860 12.83 25.23 1.84
C LEU A 860 14.25 25.39 2.38
N ILE A 861 15.08 24.35 2.27
CA ILE A 861 16.48 24.40 2.70
C ILE A 861 17.24 25.47 1.91
N ALA A 862 17.04 25.55 0.59
CA ALA A 862 17.68 26.57 -0.24
C ALA A 862 17.30 28.00 0.14
N ALA A 863 16.09 28.23 0.65
CA ALA A 863 15.64 29.53 1.16
C ALA A 863 16.11 29.81 2.61
N GLY A 864 16.77 28.85 3.28
CA GLY A 864 17.20 28.99 4.68
C GLY A 864 16.08 28.74 5.70
N VAL A 865 15.00 28.06 5.31
CA VAL A 865 13.97 27.61 6.24
C VAL A 865 14.50 26.42 7.05
N ARG A 866 14.28 26.41 8.37
CA ARG A 866 14.53 25.22 9.19
C ARG A 866 13.46 24.18 8.90
N VAL A 867 13.90 22.99 8.50
CA VAL A 867 12.99 21.90 8.08
C VAL A 867 13.21 20.67 8.95
N ALA A 868 12.12 20.02 9.35
CA ALA A 868 12.13 18.67 9.87
C ALA A 868 11.17 17.77 9.08
N ILE A 869 11.31 16.46 9.24
CA ILE A 869 10.41 15.45 8.65
C ILE A 869 9.47 14.97 9.75
N GLY A 870 8.17 15.06 9.49
CA GLY A 870 7.12 14.44 10.30
C GLY A 870 6.55 13.19 9.63
N ILE A 871 5.64 12.51 10.31
CA ILE A 871 4.87 11.38 9.75
C ILE A 871 3.38 11.70 9.81
N GLU A 872 2.65 11.34 8.76
CA GLU A 872 1.20 11.59 8.66
C GLU A 872 0.37 10.43 9.22
N GLU A 873 0.99 9.25 9.33
CA GLU A 873 0.43 8.03 9.90
C GLU A 873 1.49 7.33 10.75
N ASP A 874 1.06 6.70 11.85
CA ASP A 874 1.98 6.17 12.86
C ASP A 874 2.77 4.94 12.38
N TRP A 875 2.30 4.21 11.36
CA TRP A 875 3.03 3.03 10.85
C TRP A 875 4.37 3.40 10.21
N LEU A 876 4.51 4.64 9.71
CA LEU A 876 5.73 5.23 9.15
C LEU A 876 6.82 5.45 10.20
N VAL A 877 6.55 5.25 11.50
CA VAL A 877 7.55 5.39 12.58
C VAL A 877 8.83 4.61 12.32
N ARG A 878 8.74 3.48 11.62
CA ARG A 878 9.89 2.64 11.25
C ARG A 878 10.68 3.13 10.03
N ASP A 879 10.06 4.00 9.23
CA ASP A 879 10.60 4.51 7.97
C ASP A 879 11.26 5.89 8.12
N VAL A 880 11.22 6.49 9.31
CA VAL A 880 11.72 7.86 9.57
C VAL A 880 13.17 8.04 9.10
N GLY A 881 14.06 7.09 9.42
CA GLY A 881 15.45 7.10 8.93
C GLY A 881 15.55 6.96 7.41
N LEU A 882 14.69 6.14 6.80
CA LEU A 882 14.66 5.97 5.35
C LEU A 882 14.11 7.21 4.63
N LEU A 883 13.13 7.92 5.19
CA LEU A 883 12.63 9.20 4.68
C LEU A 883 13.74 10.26 4.67
N ALA A 884 14.52 10.34 5.75
CA ALA A 884 15.73 11.17 5.79
C ALA A 884 16.76 10.72 4.74
N GLY A 885 16.90 9.42 4.52
CA GLY A 885 17.74 8.85 3.47
C GLY A 885 17.30 9.26 2.06
N ILE A 886 15.99 9.29 1.78
CA ILE A 886 15.46 9.77 0.49
C ILE A 886 15.83 11.25 0.29
N ALA A 887 15.63 12.09 1.32
CA ALA A 887 16.03 13.50 1.26
C ALA A 887 17.54 13.65 1.01
N TYR A 888 18.37 12.89 1.74
CA TYR A 888 19.83 12.88 1.59
C TYR A 888 20.26 12.51 0.17
N LYS A 889 19.81 11.36 -0.34
CA LYS A 889 20.20 10.82 -1.64
C LYS A 889 19.74 11.69 -2.80
N ASN A 890 18.56 12.30 -2.69
CA ASN A 890 18.00 13.12 -3.75
C ASN A 890 18.45 14.58 -3.70
N SER A 891 19.09 15.02 -2.61
CA SER A 891 19.63 16.38 -2.47
C SER A 891 20.77 16.73 -3.43
N GLN A 892 21.38 15.73 -4.09
CA GLN A 892 22.56 15.89 -4.95
C GLN A 892 23.78 16.46 -4.19
N GLY A 893 23.96 16.02 -2.94
CA GLY A 893 25.08 16.42 -2.08
C GLY A 893 24.90 17.78 -1.39
N LYS A 894 23.69 18.36 -1.43
CA LYS A 894 23.37 19.60 -0.69
C LYS A 894 23.13 19.35 0.80
N LEU A 895 22.69 18.14 1.15
CA LEU A 895 22.60 17.67 2.53
C LEU A 895 23.82 16.80 2.83
N SER A 896 24.50 17.08 3.93
CA SER A 896 25.42 16.11 4.53
C SER A 896 24.63 14.99 5.23
N GLU A 897 25.31 13.89 5.55
CA GLU A 897 24.69 12.79 6.31
C GLU A 897 24.21 13.27 7.69
N LYS A 898 24.96 14.18 8.35
CA LYS A 898 24.51 14.80 9.60
C LYS A 898 23.24 15.63 9.37
N ASP A 899 23.22 16.49 8.36
CA ASP A 899 22.03 17.33 8.09
C ASP A 899 20.78 16.45 7.87
N ALA A 900 20.93 15.30 7.22
CA ALA A 900 19.84 14.36 7.01
C ALA A 900 19.35 13.69 8.31
N LEU A 901 20.27 13.28 9.19
CA LEU A 901 19.92 12.77 10.52
C LEU A 901 19.22 13.85 11.37
N ASP A 902 19.66 15.10 11.25
CA ASP A 902 19.11 16.25 11.98
C ASP A 902 17.66 16.55 11.55
N LEU A 903 17.27 16.27 10.30
CA LEU A 903 15.88 16.40 9.82
C LEU A 903 14.88 15.59 10.65
N VAL A 904 15.32 14.48 11.26
CA VAL A 904 14.50 13.55 12.05
C VAL A 904 14.93 13.49 13.53
N SER A 905 15.75 14.46 13.97
CA SER A 905 16.21 14.58 15.35
C SER A 905 16.30 16.05 15.75
N ASP A 906 17.46 16.68 15.61
CA ASP A 906 17.77 18.02 16.15
C ASP A 906 16.85 19.11 15.62
N ASN A 907 16.49 19.07 14.35
CA ASN A 907 15.66 20.12 13.74
C ASN A 907 14.28 20.19 14.37
N VAL A 908 13.73 19.07 14.88
CA VAL A 908 12.45 19.07 15.61
C VAL A 908 12.55 19.92 16.88
N TYR A 909 13.66 19.78 17.62
CA TYR A 909 13.91 20.52 18.85
C TYR A 909 14.15 22.00 18.59
N GLU A 910 14.98 22.31 17.59
CA GLU A 910 15.27 23.69 17.22
C GLU A 910 14.01 24.45 16.75
N ILE A 911 13.15 23.79 15.97
CA ILE A 911 11.90 24.39 15.48
C ILE A 911 10.94 24.65 16.63
N LEU A 912 10.91 23.79 17.65
CA LEU A 912 10.00 23.89 18.79
C LEU A 912 10.58 24.68 19.98
N GLY A 913 11.87 25.03 19.95
CA GLY A 913 12.55 25.72 21.04
C GLY A 913 12.78 24.83 22.27
N LEU A 914 12.99 23.53 22.06
CA LEU A 914 13.24 22.55 23.12
C LEU A 914 14.75 22.29 23.32
N ASP A 915 15.14 21.87 24.52
CA ASP A 915 16.52 21.44 24.81
C ASP A 915 16.80 20.02 24.25
N GLY A 916 17.95 19.82 23.61
CA GLY A 916 18.32 18.60 22.87
C GLY A 916 18.49 17.29 23.65
N GLY A 917 18.29 17.30 24.97
CA GLY A 917 18.41 16.13 25.85
C GLY A 917 19.85 15.64 26.11
N ASP A 918 19.97 14.54 26.87
CA ASP A 918 21.25 14.02 27.39
C ASP A 918 21.84 12.93 26.47
N ASP A 919 22.79 13.31 25.61
CA ASP A 919 23.45 12.42 24.64
C ASP A 919 24.25 11.28 25.27
N GLU A 920 24.56 11.34 26.58
CA GLU A 920 25.24 10.23 27.28
C GLU A 920 24.26 9.10 27.61
N LYS A 921 22.98 9.41 27.81
CA LYS A 921 21.92 8.46 28.18
C LYS A 921 21.01 8.07 27.02
N GLU A 922 20.97 8.90 25.98
CA GLU A 922 20.05 8.74 24.86
C GLU A 922 20.79 8.66 23.54
N PHE A 923 20.82 7.45 23.00
CA PHE A 923 21.58 7.13 21.80
C PHE A 923 21.01 5.91 21.11
N VAL A 924 21.30 5.77 19.84
CA VAL A 924 21.03 4.56 19.07
C VAL A 924 22.30 4.10 18.37
N ILE A 925 22.56 2.79 18.46
CA ILE A 925 23.63 2.15 17.72
C ILE A 925 23.01 1.33 16.60
N PHE A 926 23.37 1.65 15.35
CA PHE A 926 22.99 0.89 14.17
C PHE A 926 24.15 0.07 13.63
N GLU A 927 23.84 -1.06 13.00
CA GLU A 927 24.71 -1.75 12.05
C GLU A 927 24.25 -1.37 10.63
N GLY A 928 25.14 -0.76 9.84
CA GLY A 928 24.79 -0.08 8.60
C GLY A 928 24.33 1.38 8.81
N SER A 929 24.30 2.17 7.73
CA SER A 929 23.82 3.56 7.81
C SER A 929 22.31 3.56 8.00
N PRO A 930 21.77 4.28 9.00
CA PRO A 930 20.33 4.33 9.26
C PRO A 930 19.52 5.05 8.17
N LEU A 931 20.20 5.59 7.15
CA LEU A 931 19.62 6.24 5.97
C LEU A 931 19.46 5.29 4.77
N GLU A 932 19.77 3.99 4.94
CA GLU A 932 19.83 2.99 3.86
C GLU A 932 18.97 1.76 4.15
N ILE A 933 18.58 1.04 3.08
CA ILE A 933 17.91 -0.26 3.19
C ILE A 933 18.82 -1.26 3.92
N GLY A 934 18.23 -2.02 4.85
CA GLY A 934 18.91 -3.10 5.59
C GLY A 934 19.70 -2.66 6.82
N ALA A 935 19.64 -1.37 7.19
CA ALA A 935 20.17 -0.90 8.46
C ALA A 935 19.43 -1.54 9.64
N ARG A 936 20.14 -1.90 10.70
CA ARG A 936 19.55 -2.54 11.89
C ARG A 936 19.96 -1.85 13.16
N VAL A 937 18.98 -1.57 14.03
CA VAL A 937 19.26 -1.13 15.40
C VAL A 937 19.88 -2.30 16.17
N ARG A 938 21.04 -2.06 16.79
CA ARG A 938 21.75 -3.01 17.66
C ARG A 938 21.70 -2.62 19.13
N ALA A 939 21.52 -1.34 19.43
CA ALA A 939 21.33 -0.87 20.80
C ALA A 939 20.51 0.42 20.85
N VAL A 940 19.71 0.57 21.90
CA VAL A 940 18.96 1.79 22.21
C VAL A 940 19.15 2.14 23.69
N GLY A 941 19.82 3.27 23.94
CA GLY A 941 19.75 3.97 25.22
C GLY A 941 18.51 4.86 25.19
N SER A 942 17.49 4.53 25.98
CA SER A 942 16.18 5.18 25.91
C SER A 942 16.08 6.46 26.75
N GLY A 943 17.09 6.75 27.58
CA GLY A 943 17.05 7.86 28.55
C GLY A 943 16.20 7.59 29.79
N VAL A 944 15.60 6.41 29.89
CA VAL A 944 14.79 5.96 31.03
C VAL A 944 15.49 4.77 31.70
N GLY A 945 15.73 4.87 33.00
CA GLY A 945 16.45 3.84 33.77
C GLY A 945 17.97 3.84 33.56
N GLU A 946 18.61 2.75 33.99
CA GLU A 946 20.08 2.53 33.91
C GLU A 946 20.42 1.31 33.01
N GLU A 947 19.55 1.01 32.06
CA GLU A 947 19.65 -0.17 31.19
C GLU A 947 19.55 0.22 29.71
N VAL A 948 20.14 -0.60 28.85
CA VAL A 948 20.13 -0.46 27.39
C VAL A 948 19.43 -1.68 26.79
N MET A 949 18.56 -1.42 25.81
CA MET A 949 17.97 -2.47 24.99
C MET A 949 18.96 -2.85 23.89
N VAL A 950 19.40 -4.10 23.89
CA VAL A 950 20.39 -4.62 22.95
C VAL A 950 19.77 -5.72 22.10
N PHE A 951 19.88 -5.56 20.78
CA PHE A 951 19.30 -6.44 19.77
C PHE A 951 20.41 -7.38 19.26
N VAL A 952 20.27 -8.67 19.57
CA VAL A 952 21.36 -9.67 19.51
C VAL A 952 21.22 -10.57 18.31
#